data_AF-A0A9E1B8M3-F1
#
_entry.id   AF-A0A9E1B8M3-F1
#
_cell.length_a   1.000
_cell.length_b   1.000
_cell.length_c   1.000
_cell.angle_alpha   90.00
_cell.angle_beta   90.00
_cell.angle_gamma   90.00
#
_symmetry.space_group_name_H-M   'P 1'
#
loop_
_entity.id
_entity.type
_entity.pdbx_description
1 polymer ?
#
loop_
_entity_poly.entity_id
_entity_poly.type
_entity_poly.pdbx_seq_one_letter_code
_entity_poly.pdbx_strand_id
1 'polypeptide(L)'
;VSIVSIRAGQDAREENAYSFGDSKYLTFDFSLNSALSITPTTLNLNFSGVRGKDYDDGYYSLDGGLNWFMLTSDQIYFNNPNDIANLKVRYHILNDYGQTPGYQNEGEMVKDLGVNIAAGIKNFGDYRREVSLSITSDNSEILATSTKGGIIDNDNNFSIDQDVNGINLDTGTGDETLVVTAKIKDSHIKEGYYGDNKLTLQGATLDKTIIEMGDKDDVLIKDSELKNGSKILTWAGEDHVVIDHSKITDSVIDVGTSDLYSDPLGLSKVQTINIVNNSLLTNTRIYGPGIFGSMSGPGPIELNLEKGSDAVNLTVDSGRSKDIINIHSNITATSLGYSSMATQGGDDIINIDSGAKIENTTIYAQVGNDTININDATISHSYISTDGHAGISAIDKDTFNLSEVTIKNGAKLEGGLDTDTFNIENITVDQNGYGGDSFALNGDSGNDIFNIRGTIDGKFNDARVGYLSEVISGGDGDDAVNFESGSVVNYSKIYGEWSGYIGNDTFNIKSGATLNDTQIYGDDYKNEWGATGNDIVNVEKGAVLNNVSIDGGSGEDTLIVRENNIDFSKVKNFEKISLGGDVQSDGSIVDSESANLRLSAANVKDILRDTGKTVLKIDGDSSDRLELDGFDEHSAVSAGGYTKYASLDGTISIEIKDEVVL
;
A
#
# COMPACT_ATOMS: atom_id res chain seq x y z
N VAL A 1 -44.95 59.16 -0.14
CA VAL A 1 -44.79 57.82 -0.76
C VAL A 1 -43.63 57.96 -1.72
N SER A 2 -42.60 57.11 -1.62
CA SER A 2 -41.45 57.22 -2.54
C SER A 2 -41.92 56.99 -3.98
N ILE A 3 -41.43 57.80 -4.93
CA ILE A 3 -41.78 57.67 -6.34
C ILE A 3 -41.17 56.39 -6.93
N VAL A 4 -40.03 55.94 -6.40
CA VAL A 4 -39.38 54.67 -6.76
C VAL A 4 -39.82 53.57 -5.81
N SER A 5 -40.17 52.41 -6.38
CA SER A 5 -40.38 51.16 -5.66
C SER A 5 -39.34 50.14 -6.09
N ILE A 6 -38.87 49.30 -5.16
CA ILE A 6 -37.93 48.21 -5.42
C ILE A 6 -38.57 46.91 -4.95
N ARG A 7 -38.51 45.88 -5.78
CA ARG A 7 -38.95 44.53 -5.44
C ARG A 7 -37.80 43.55 -5.66
N ALA A 8 -37.44 42.80 -4.62
CA ALA A 8 -36.55 41.66 -4.80
C ALA A 8 -37.25 40.56 -5.64
N GLY A 9 -36.47 39.93 -6.50
CA GLY A 9 -36.86 38.74 -7.26
C GLY A 9 -36.93 37.51 -6.38
N GLN A 10 -36.77 36.34 -6.98
CA GLN A 10 -36.64 35.10 -6.23
C GLN A 10 -35.35 35.11 -5.40
N ASP A 11 -35.39 34.54 -4.20
CA ASP A 11 -34.19 34.30 -3.42
C ASP A 11 -33.21 33.46 -4.26
N ALA A 12 -31.94 33.84 -4.23
CA ALA A 12 -30.88 33.10 -4.91
C ALA A 12 -30.43 31.94 -4.00
N ARG A 13 -29.97 30.85 -4.60
CA ARG A 13 -29.41 29.71 -3.85
C ARG A 13 -27.94 29.56 -4.20
N GLU A 14 -27.10 29.28 -3.21
CA GLU A 14 -25.65 29.15 -3.38
C GLU A 14 -25.28 27.95 -4.27
N GLU A 15 -26.07 26.87 -4.23
CA GLU A 15 -25.99 25.73 -5.16
C GLU A 15 -26.04 26.14 -6.65
N ASN A 16 -26.63 27.31 -6.97
CA ASN A 16 -26.76 27.81 -8.32
C ASN A 16 -25.61 28.72 -8.76
N ALA A 17 -24.63 29.05 -7.91
CA ALA A 17 -23.55 30.00 -8.20
C ALA A 17 -22.86 29.71 -9.55
N TYR A 18 -22.61 28.43 -9.86
CA TYR A 18 -21.93 28.00 -11.08
C TYR A 18 -22.86 27.74 -12.27
N SER A 19 -24.17 27.98 -12.12
CA SER A 19 -25.14 27.75 -13.19
C SER A 19 -24.92 28.71 -14.38
N PHE A 20 -25.28 28.27 -15.58
CA PHE A 20 -25.21 29.11 -16.79
C PHE A 20 -26.38 30.10 -16.91
N GLY A 21 -27.37 30.01 -16.01
CA GLY A 21 -28.62 30.78 -16.06
C GLY A 21 -28.68 31.98 -15.13
N ASP A 22 -29.87 32.57 -15.00
CA ASP A 22 -30.13 33.71 -14.12
C ASP A 22 -30.32 33.30 -12.64
N SER A 23 -30.42 32.00 -12.32
CA SER A 23 -30.64 31.50 -10.95
C SER A 23 -29.50 31.79 -9.98
N LYS A 24 -28.29 32.06 -10.49
CA LYS A 24 -27.13 32.50 -9.70
C LYS A 24 -27.18 33.96 -9.25
N TYR A 25 -28.17 34.72 -9.71
CA TYR A 25 -28.26 36.14 -9.42
C TYR A 25 -29.43 36.45 -8.51
N LEU A 26 -29.17 37.20 -7.43
CA LEU A 26 -30.22 37.88 -6.70
C LEU A 26 -30.58 39.18 -7.43
N THR A 27 -31.77 39.22 -8.03
CA THR A 27 -32.23 40.33 -8.87
C THR A 27 -33.20 41.24 -8.12
N PHE A 28 -33.15 42.54 -8.39
CA PHE A 28 -33.99 43.60 -7.85
C PHE A 28 -34.60 44.40 -9.00
N ASP A 29 -35.93 44.39 -9.07
CA ASP A 29 -36.71 45.10 -10.07
C ASP A 29 -37.14 46.47 -9.54
N PHE A 30 -36.94 47.52 -10.33
CA PHE A 30 -37.35 48.87 -10.00
C PHE A 30 -38.61 49.26 -10.77
N SER A 31 -39.45 50.10 -10.17
CA SER A 31 -40.61 50.69 -10.82
C SER A 31 -40.88 52.10 -10.32
N LEU A 32 -41.63 52.87 -11.13
CA LEU A 32 -42.05 54.23 -10.80
C LEU A 32 -43.56 54.29 -10.55
N ASN A 33 -43.94 54.88 -9.43
CA ASN A 33 -45.33 55.11 -9.04
C ASN A 33 -45.92 56.38 -9.71
N SER A 34 -45.05 57.27 -10.20
CA SER A 34 -45.38 58.48 -10.97
C SER A 34 -44.17 58.93 -11.78
N ALA A 35 -44.39 59.76 -12.81
CA ALA A 35 -43.29 60.34 -13.57
C ALA A 35 -42.45 61.30 -12.69
N LEU A 36 -41.13 61.24 -12.85
CA LEU A 36 -40.16 62.15 -12.22
C LEU A 36 -39.94 63.38 -13.10
N SER A 37 -39.60 64.52 -12.49
CA SER A 37 -39.14 65.68 -13.27
C SER A 37 -37.88 65.30 -14.06
N ILE A 38 -37.75 65.81 -15.29
CA ILE A 38 -36.63 65.47 -16.19
C ILE A 38 -35.37 66.23 -15.76
N THR A 39 -34.81 65.81 -14.62
CA THR A 39 -33.55 66.30 -14.06
C THR A 39 -32.59 65.12 -13.99
N PRO A 40 -31.37 65.21 -14.56
CA PRO A 40 -30.39 64.14 -14.45
C PRO A 40 -30.22 63.70 -13.00
N THR A 41 -30.18 62.40 -12.78
CA THR A 41 -30.33 61.81 -11.44
C THR A 41 -29.27 60.73 -11.25
N THR A 42 -28.63 60.73 -10.09
CA THR A 42 -27.73 59.67 -9.65
C THR A 42 -28.43 58.85 -8.58
N LEU A 43 -28.47 57.54 -8.80
CA LEU A 43 -28.93 56.56 -7.82
C LEU A 43 -27.72 55.91 -7.16
N ASN A 44 -27.62 56.01 -5.83
CA ASN A 44 -26.63 55.28 -5.05
C ASN A 44 -27.29 53.99 -4.56
N LEU A 45 -26.62 52.87 -4.79
CA LEU A 45 -27.01 51.54 -4.37
C LEU A 45 -26.20 51.17 -3.12
N ASN A 46 -26.82 50.50 -2.18
CA ASN A 46 -26.12 49.92 -1.04
C ASN A 46 -26.73 48.56 -0.75
N PHE A 47 -26.03 47.52 -1.23
CA PHE A 47 -26.36 46.13 -1.01
C PHE A 47 -25.68 45.66 0.28
N SER A 48 -26.45 45.05 1.17
CA SER A 48 -25.95 44.69 2.51
C SER A 48 -25.13 43.40 2.56
N GLY A 49 -25.04 42.65 1.45
CA GLY A 49 -24.14 41.52 1.36
C GLY A 49 -22.67 41.95 1.43
N VAL A 50 -21.79 41.03 1.77
CA VAL A 50 -20.34 41.21 1.83
C VAL A 50 -19.73 40.74 0.52
N ARG A 51 -19.10 41.67 -0.21
CA ARG A 51 -18.42 41.35 -1.48
C ARG A 51 -17.26 40.38 -1.25
N GLY A 52 -17.14 39.38 -2.09
CA GLY A 52 -16.14 38.31 -2.01
C GLY A 52 -16.48 37.19 -1.03
N LYS A 53 -17.59 37.32 -0.29
CA LYS A 53 -18.19 36.24 0.51
C LYS A 53 -19.54 35.86 -0.09
N ASP A 54 -20.48 36.81 -0.09
CA ASP A 54 -21.88 36.56 -0.46
C ASP A 54 -22.13 36.77 -1.95
N TYR A 55 -21.34 37.64 -2.57
CA TYR A 55 -21.46 38.02 -3.97
C TYR A 55 -20.12 38.53 -4.51
N ASP A 56 -19.87 38.42 -5.82
CA ASP A 56 -18.69 39.03 -6.46
C ASP A 56 -19.03 40.39 -7.11
N ASP A 57 -19.91 40.40 -8.10
CA ASP A 57 -20.14 41.51 -9.01
C ASP A 57 -21.63 41.84 -9.09
N GLY A 58 -21.89 43.15 -9.11
CA GLY A 58 -23.19 43.71 -9.39
C GLY A 58 -23.35 44.02 -10.88
N TYR A 59 -24.55 43.87 -11.40
CA TYR A 59 -24.92 44.25 -12.76
C TYR A 59 -26.23 45.02 -12.76
N TYR A 60 -26.41 45.89 -13.73
CA TYR A 60 -27.66 46.59 -13.94
C TYR A 60 -28.10 46.53 -15.41
N SER A 61 -29.41 46.69 -15.62
CA SER A 61 -30.03 46.72 -16.95
C SER A 61 -31.01 47.88 -17.01
N LEU A 62 -31.06 48.57 -18.14
CA LEU A 62 -31.98 49.70 -18.40
C LEU A 62 -33.11 49.36 -19.38
N ASP A 63 -33.12 48.13 -19.89
CA ASP A 63 -34.08 47.65 -20.90
C ASP A 63 -34.87 46.44 -20.40
N GLY A 64 -35.05 46.33 -19.08
CA GLY A 64 -35.83 45.27 -18.46
C GLY A 64 -35.14 43.90 -18.42
N GLY A 65 -33.81 43.86 -18.51
CA GLY A 65 -32.99 42.65 -18.38
C GLY A 65 -32.54 42.03 -19.70
N LEU A 66 -32.71 42.72 -20.83
CA LEU A 66 -32.25 42.24 -22.14
C LEU A 66 -30.74 42.42 -22.29
N ASN A 67 -30.20 43.54 -21.83
CA ASN A 67 -28.77 43.82 -21.78
C ASN A 67 -28.34 44.19 -20.35
N TRP A 68 -27.20 43.63 -19.93
CA TRP A 68 -26.63 43.83 -18.60
C TRP A 68 -25.28 44.53 -18.68
N PHE A 69 -25.08 45.51 -17.80
CA PHE A 69 -23.86 46.28 -17.65
C PHE A 69 -23.30 46.08 -16.25
N MET A 70 -21.98 45.96 -16.13
CA MET A 70 -21.33 45.80 -14.83
C MET A 70 -21.48 47.08 -13.99
N LEU A 71 -21.79 46.93 -12.71
CA LEU A 71 -21.73 48.02 -11.73
C LEU A 71 -20.27 48.26 -11.35
N THR A 72 -19.61 49.17 -12.07
CA THR A 72 -18.23 49.58 -11.79
C THR A 72 -18.10 50.49 -10.56
N SER A 73 -19.23 51.09 -10.16
CA SER A 73 -19.42 51.81 -8.90
C SER A 73 -20.80 51.49 -8.37
N ASP A 74 -21.03 51.64 -7.07
CA ASP A 74 -22.36 51.52 -6.43
C ASP A 74 -23.28 52.70 -6.77
N GLN A 75 -23.13 53.28 -7.96
CA GLN A 75 -23.86 54.43 -8.47
C GLN A 75 -24.29 54.18 -9.91
N ILE A 76 -25.53 54.55 -10.25
CA ILE A 76 -26.05 54.56 -11.61
C ILE A 76 -26.51 55.98 -11.95
N TYR A 77 -26.01 56.52 -13.04
CA TYR A 77 -26.37 57.85 -13.54
C TYR A 77 -27.42 57.75 -14.66
N PHE A 78 -28.48 58.55 -14.54
CA PHE A 78 -29.59 58.62 -15.48
C PHE A 78 -29.68 60.02 -16.09
N ASN A 79 -29.57 60.12 -17.42
CA ASN A 79 -29.87 61.35 -18.14
C ASN A 79 -31.37 61.69 -18.06
N ASN A 80 -32.23 60.67 -18.15
CA ASN A 80 -33.66 60.76 -17.92
C ASN A 80 -34.03 59.89 -16.71
N PRO A 81 -34.45 60.45 -15.57
CA PRO A 81 -34.77 59.67 -14.38
C PRO A 81 -35.98 58.75 -14.56
N ASN A 82 -36.82 58.98 -15.57
CA ASN A 82 -37.93 58.09 -15.87
C ASN A 82 -37.48 56.72 -16.42
N ASP A 83 -36.21 56.58 -16.84
CA ASP A 83 -35.64 55.31 -17.29
C ASP A 83 -35.49 54.31 -16.13
N ILE A 84 -35.56 54.77 -14.87
CA ILE A 84 -35.63 53.92 -13.66
C ILE A 84 -36.82 52.94 -13.73
N ALA A 85 -37.88 53.26 -14.49
CA ALA A 85 -39.02 52.37 -14.68
C ALA A 85 -38.65 51.02 -15.33
N ASN A 86 -37.52 50.93 -16.04
CA ASN A 86 -37.02 49.71 -16.66
C ASN A 86 -35.73 49.19 -16.00
N LEU A 87 -35.32 49.80 -14.88
CA LEU A 87 -34.09 49.43 -14.20
C LEU A 87 -34.24 48.06 -13.52
N LYS A 88 -33.27 47.19 -13.76
CA LYS A 88 -33.01 46.01 -12.93
C LYS A 88 -31.59 46.08 -12.41
N VAL A 89 -31.40 45.64 -11.17
CA VAL A 89 -30.07 45.45 -10.56
C VAL A 89 -29.97 44.00 -10.11
N ARG A 90 -28.83 43.35 -10.30
CA ARG A 90 -28.62 41.99 -9.81
C ARG A 90 -27.21 41.80 -9.27
N TYR A 91 -27.05 40.90 -8.32
CA TYR A 91 -25.75 40.54 -7.74
C TYR A 91 -25.53 39.04 -7.94
N HIS A 92 -24.37 38.66 -8.46
CA HIS A 92 -24.01 37.26 -8.64
C HIS A 92 -23.60 36.67 -7.29
N ILE A 93 -24.37 35.69 -6.83
CA ILE A 93 -24.19 35.04 -5.54
C ILE A 93 -23.08 34.00 -5.64
N LEU A 94 -22.23 33.95 -4.63
CA LEU A 94 -21.14 33.00 -4.52
C LEU A 94 -21.56 31.82 -3.65
N ASN A 95 -21.02 30.64 -3.93
CA ASN A 95 -20.96 29.56 -2.96
C ASN A 95 -19.74 29.86 -2.06
N ASP A 96 -19.96 29.99 -0.75
CA ASP A 96 -18.90 30.36 0.20
C ASP A 96 -18.20 29.15 0.85
N TYR A 97 -18.69 27.94 0.55
CA TYR A 97 -18.18 26.65 0.98
C TYR A 97 -18.22 26.45 2.52
N GLY A 98 -19.00 25.48 2.97
CA GLY A 98 -19.31 25.17 4.35
C GLY A 98 -18.14 24.68 5.22
N GLN A 99 -16.92 24.48 4.69
CA GLN A 99 -15.77 24.09 5.54
C GLN A 99 -15.34 25.21 6.50
N THR A 100 -15.70 26.47 6.23
CA THR A 100 -15.39 27.59 7.12
C THR A 100 -16.42 27.69 8.25
N PRO A 101 -15.99 27.78 9.53
CA PRO A 101 -16.92 27.91 10.65
C PRO A 101 -17.87 29.10 10.49
N GLY A 102 -19.17 28.79 10.51
CA GLY A 102 -20.25 29.77 10.38
C GLY A 102 -20.77 29.95 8.96
N TYR A 103 -20.31 29.18 7.98
CA TYR A 103 -20.84 29.16 6.61
C TYR A 103 -21.84 28.01 6.37
N GLN A 104 -21.99 27.09 7.33
CA GLN A 104 -23.08 26.12 7.31
C GLN A 104 -24.31 26.64 8.04
N ASN A 105 -25.50 26.26 7.55
CA ASN A 105 -26.80 26.65 8.07
C ASN A 105 -26.94 28.19 8.23
N GLU A 106 -26.51 28.97 7.23
CA GLU A 106 -26.48 30.43 7.33
C GLU A 106 -27.88 31.08 7.36
N GLY A 107 -28.17 31.80 8.45
CA GLY A 107 -29.39 32.58 8.61
C GLY A 107 -30.48 31.85 9.38
N GLU A 108 -31.74 32.09 9.03
CA GLU A 108 -32.88 31.45 9.69
C GLU A 108 -33.37 30.25 8.88
N MET A 109 -33.64 29.13 9.54
CA MET A 109 -34.26 27.98 8.88
C MET A 109 -35.66 28.36 8.38
N VAL A 110 -35.86 28.37 7.07
CA VAL A 110 -37.15 28.68 6.43
C VAL A 110 -37.90 27.43 6.02
N LYS A 111 -37.23 26.29 5.92
CA LYS A 111 -37.83 24.99 5.62
C LYS A 111 -37.08 23.87 6.30
N ASP A 112 -37.74 23.18 7.23
CA ASP A 112 -37.21 21.95 7.84
C ASP A 112 -37.43 20.78 6.86
N LEU A 113 -36.34 20.28 6.28
CA LEU A 113 -36.36 19.15 5.36
C LEU A 113 -36.31 17.82 6.14
N GLY A 114 -35.61 17.79 7.27
CA GLY A 114 -35.43 16.61 8.12
C GLY A 114 -36.73 16.07 8.70
N VAL A 115 -37.62 16.95 9.19
CA VAL A 115 -38.89 16.56 9.82
C VAL A 115 -39.81 15.76 8.89
N ASN A 116 -39.69 15.97 7.58
CA ASN A 116 -40.49 15.25 6.58
C ASN A 116 -39.97 13.84 6.28
N ILE A 117 -38.71 13.56 6.66
CA ILE A 117 -38.06 12.27 6.46
C ILE A 117 -38.17 11.44 7.73
N ALA A 118 -37.69 11.96 8.86
CA ALA A 118 -37.80 11.32 10.16
C ALA A 118 -37.63 12.34 11.31
N ALA A 119 -38.38 12.14 12.39
CA ALA A 119 -38.35 13.03 13.56
C ALA A 119 -36.97 13.10 14.25
N GLY A 120 -36.11 12.09 14.06
CA GLY A 120 -34.75 12.04 14.58
C GLY A 120 -33.74 12.87 13.80
N ILE A 121 -34.08 13.36 12.60
CA ILE A 121 -33.20 14.23 11.82
C ILE A 121 -33.39 15.67 12.30
N LYS A 122 -32.30 16.33 12.72
CA LYS A 122 -32.30 17.70 13.25
C LYS A 122 -31.43 18.62 12.42
N ASN A 123 -31.89 19.85 12.24
CA ASN A 123 -31.14 20.93 11.59
C ASN A 123 -30.85 20.74 10.09
N PHE A 124 -31.46 19.76 9.43
CA PHE A 124 -31.40 19.61 7.97
C PHE A 124 -32.53 20.40 7.31
N GLY A 125 -32.20 21.41 6.49
CA GLY A 125 -33.20 22.32 5.94
C GLY A 125 -32.67 23.41 5.01
N ASP A 126 -33.58 24.19 4.43
CA ASP A 126 -33.22 25.43 3.73
C ASP A 126 -33.00 26.54 4.78
N TYR A 127 -31.79 27.09 4.84
CA TYR A 127 -31.46 28.25 5.68
C TYR A 127 -31.39 29.50 4.80
N ARG A 128 -32.06 30.56 5.26
CA ARG A 128 -32.18 31.81 4.51
C ARG A 128 -31.52 32.94 5.25
N ARG A 129 -30.51 33.51 4.61
CA ARG A 129 -29.88 34.76 5.02
C ARG A 129 -30.55 35.94 4.34
N GLU A 130 -31.04 36.88 5.15
CA GLU A 130 -31.67 38.10 4.65
C GLU A 130 -30.62 39.14 4.24
N VAL A 131 -30.67 39.55 2.99
CA VAL A 131 -29.87 40.68 2.46
C VAL A 131 -30.80 41.78 1.98
N SER A 132 -30.30 43.01 1.90
CA SER A 132 -31.11 44.17 1.49
C SER A 132 -30.42 45.00 0.45
N LEU A 133 -31.21 45.58 -0.45
CA LEU A 133 -30.78 46.65 -1.34
C LEU A 133 -31.45 47.94 -0.90
N SER A 134 -30.65 48.90 -0.44
CA SER A 134 -31.09 50.25 -0.12
C SER A 134 -30.61 51.24 -1.17
N ILE A 135 -31.40 52.29 -1.41
CA ILE A 135 -31.05 53.35 -2.35
C ILE A 135 -31.15 54.73 -1.73
N THR A 136 -30.29 55.62 -2.21
CA THR A 136 -30.39 57.08 -2.01
C THR A 136 -30.16 57.80 -3.33
N SER A 137 -30.64 59.03 -3.45
CA SER A 137 -30.47 59.81 -4.68
C SER A 137 -30.18 61.27 -4.40
N ASP A 138 -29.54 61.93 -5.38
CA ASP A 138 -29.40 63.39 -5.44
C ASP A 138 -30.71 64.08 -5.86
N ASN A 139 -31.67 63.34 -6.43
CA ASN A 139 -33.00 63.83 -6.76
C ASN A 139 -33.93 63.78 -5.54
N SER A 140 -34.35 64.94 -5.05
CA SER A 140 -35.21 65.09 -3.87
C SER A 140 -36.60 64.44 -4.00
N GLU A 141 -37.03 64.10 -5.22
CA GLU A 141 -38.28 63.36 -5.46
C GLU A 141 -38.14 61.86 -5.16
N ILE A 142 -36.91 61.34 -5.11
CA ILE A 142 -36.60 59.95 -4.76
C ILE A 142 -36.18 59.90 -3.30
N LEU A 143 -37.10 59.42 -2.46
CA LEU A 143 -36.81 59.20 -1.04
C LEU A 143 -35.99 57.92 -0.88
N ALA A 144 -35.12 57.91 0.14
CA ALA A 144 -34.40 56.72 0.53
C ALA A 144 -35.40 55.57 0.81
N THR A 145 -35.16 54.43 0.20
CA THR A 145 -36.00 53.24 0.32
C THR A 145 -35.13 51.99 0.28
N SER A 146 -35.66 50.88 0.77
CA SER A 146 -34.96 49.60 0.80
C SER A 146 -35.92 48.45 0.57
N THR A 147 -35.39 47.34 0.07
CA THR A 147 -36.12 46.08 -0.05
C THR A 147 -35.21 44.94 0.40
N LYS A 148 -35.82 43.82 0.79
CA LYS A 148 -35.13 42.64 1.30
C LYS A 148 -35.20 41.53 0.25
N GLY A 149 -34.06 40.92 -0.02
CA GLY A 149 -33.92 39.66 -0.76
C GLY A 149 -33.41 38.57 0.18
N GLY A 150 -33.03 37.44 -0.39
CA GLY A 150 -32.52 36.30 0.38
C GLY A 150 -31.52 35.50 -0.41
N ILE A 151 -30.56 34.95 0.32
CA ILE A 151 -29.62 33.94 -0.14
C ILE A 151 -29.97 32.67 0.66
N ILE A 152 -30.20 31.57 -0.05
CA ILE A 152 -30.44 30.26 0.54
C ILE A 152 -29.12 29.51 0.51
N ASP A 153 -28.69 29.14 1.70
CA ASP A 153 -27.49 28.35 1.96
C ASP A 153 -27.73 26.88 1.57
N ASN A 154 -26.70 26.26 0.98
CA ASN A 154 -26.72 24.87 0.53
C ASN A 154 -25.84 23.94 1.38
N ASP A 155 -25.13 24.46 2.38
CA ASP A 155 -24.22 23.67 3.19
C ASP A 155 -24.86 23.35 4.55
N ASN A 156 -24.99 22.06 4.89
CA ASN A 156 -25.82 21.65 6.02
C ASN A 156 -25.03 21.04 7.18
N ASN A 157 -25.27 21.56 8.39
CA ASN A 157 -24.81 20.95 9.64
C ASN A 157 -25.98 20.33 10.40
N PHE A 158 -26.08 19.00 10.36
CA PHE A 158 -27.27 18.29 10.82
C PHE A 158 -26.92 17.02 11.59
N SER A 159 -27.93 16.45 12.26
CA SER A 159 -27.71 15.25 13.08
C SER A 159 -28.88 14.28 13.06
N ILE A 160 -28.57 13.03 13.38
CA ILE A 160 -29.55 11.96 13.62
C ILE A 160 -29.39 11.51 15.08
N ASP A 161 -30.32 11.94 15.93
CA ASP A 161 -30.27 11.79 17.39
C ASP A 161 -31.24 10.74 17.96
N GLN A 162 -32.05 10.14 17.10
CA GLN A 162 -33.01 9.09 17.43
C GLN A 162 -32.98 7.98 16.39
N ASP A 163 -33.40 6.80 16.82
CA ASP A 163 -33.44 5.64 15.95
C ASP A 163 -34.32 5.88 14.71
N VAL A 164 -33.76 5.60 13.53
CA VAL A 164 -34.45 5.71 12.25
C VAL A 164 -34.33 4.41 11.47
N ASN A 165 -35.38 4.10 10.70
CA ASN A 165 -35.47 2.86 9.94
C ASN A 165 -36.11 3.10 8.57
N GLY A 166 -35.47 2.61 7.50
CA GLY A 166 -36.03 2.67 6.16
C GLY A 166 -36.06 4.08 5.55
N ILE A 167 -35.13 4.95 5.95
CA ILE A 167 -35.07 6.32 5.39
C ILE A 167 -34.24 6.34 4.12
N ASN A 168 -34.60 7.25 3.22
CA ASN A 168 -33.78 7.66 2.09
C ASN A 168 -33.53 9.17 2.22
N LEU A 169 -32.30 9.55 2.55
CA LEU A 169 -31.90 10.93 2.77
C LEU A 169 -30.89 11.32 1.69
N ASP A 170 -31.19 12.37 0.93
CA ASP A 170 -30.31 12.98 -0.07
C ASP A 170 -30.13 14.44 0.34
N THR A 171 -28.89 14.84 0.65
CA THR A 171 -28.59 16.21 1.10
C THR A 171 -28.43 17.20 -0.06
N GLY A 172 -28.27 16.70 -1.30
CA GLY A 172 -28.17 17.55 -2.48
C GLY A 172 -26.72 17.88 -2.86
N THR A 173 -26.33 19.14 -2.75
CA THR A 173 -24.98 19.63 -3.10
C THR A 173 -24.56 20.62 -2.03
N GLY A 174 -23.29 20.58 -1.64
CA GLY A 174 -22.79 21.41 -0.55
C GLY A 174 -21.84 20.62 0.33
N ASP A 175 -21.20 21.35 1.24
CA ASP A 175 -20.31 20.78 2.24
C ASP A 175 -21.11 20.35 3.47
N GLU A 176 -21.40 19.06 3.56
CA GLU A 176 -22.30 18.53 4.59
C GLU A 176 -21.54 18.14 5.85
N THR A 177 -22.18 18.31 7.00
CA THR A 177 -21.70 17.77 8.27
C THR A 177 -22.81 17.01 8.96
N LEU A 178 -22.67 15.68 8.99
CA LEU A 178 -23.61 14.74 9.60
C LEU A 178 -23.04 14.15 10.88
N VAL A 179 -23.73 14.38 12.01
CA VAL A 179 -23.45 13.70 13.29
C VAL A 179 -24.55 12.69 13.62
N VAL A 180 -24.19 11.42 13.79
CA VAL A 180 -25.11 10.34 14.17
C VAL A 180 -24.77 9.86 15.57
N THR A 181 -25.78 9.81 16.45
CA THR A 181 -25.65 9.31 17.83
C THR A 181 -26.67 8.23 18.18
N ALA A 182 -27.37 7.70 17.17
CA ALA A 182 -28.46 6.74 17.32
C ALA A 182 -28.33 5.56 16.35
N LYS A 183 -29.30 4.65 16.38
CA LYS A 183 -29.34 3.53 15.44
C LYS A 183 -29.96 3.95 14.10
N ILE A 184 -29.29 3.63 13.01
CA ILE A 184 -29.83 3.75 11.64
C ILE A 184 -29.93 2.35 11.05
N LYS A 185 -31.11 1.98 10.57
CA LYS A 185 -31.36 0.64 10.04
C LYS A 185 -32.04 0.65 8.67
N ASP A 186 -31.64 -0.26 7.78
CA ASP A 186 -32.28 -0.48 6.48
C ASP A 186 -32.42 0.84 5.68
N SER A 187 -31.43 1.74 5.79
CA SER A 187 -31.50 3.10 5.25
C SER A 187 -30.42 3.39 4.22
N HIS A 188 -30.65 4.42 3.42
CA HIS A 188 -29.67 5.00 2.50
C HIS A 188 -29.55 6.49 2.79
N ILE A 189 -28.32 6.93 3.03
CA ILE A 189 -27.96 8.34 3.16
C ILE A 189 -26.99 8.63 2.03
N LYS A 190 -27.27 9.69 1.29
CA LYS A 190 -26.44 10.17 0.20
C LYS A 190 -26.13 11.64 0.45
N GLU A 191 -24.86 11.94 0.62
CA GLU A 191 -24.35 13.30 0.65
C GLU A 191 -24.05 13.76 -0.79
N GLY A 192 -23.89 15.07 -0.98
CA GLY A 192 -23.75 15.63 -2.31
C GLY A 192 -22.47 15.17 -3.01
N TYR A 193 -22.56 14.94 -4.32
CA TYR A 193 -21.39 14.50 -5.10
C TYR A 193 -20.24 15.52 -5.08
N TYR A 194 -20.58 16.81 -4.94
CA TYR A 194 -19.62 17.90 -4.85
C TYR A 194 -19.74 18.53 -3.47
N GLY A 195 -18.67 18.45 -2.70
CA GLY A 195 -18.55 19.04 -1.37
C GLY A 195 -17.64 18.21 -0.47
N ASP A 196 -16.83 18.89 0.34
CA ASP A 196 -15.94 18.32 1.34
C ASP A 196 -16.78 17.94 2.58
N ASN A 197 -17.32 16.72 2.62
CA ASN A 197 -18.29 16.35 3.65
C ASN A 197 -17.63 15.78 4.91
N LYS A 198 -18.39 15.78 5.99
CA LYS A 198 -17.96 15.27 7.29
C LYS A 198 -19.00 14.38 7.93
N LEU A 199 -18.65 13.11 8.11
CA LEU A 199 -19.45 12.14 8.85
C LEU A 199 -18.85 11.88 10.23
N THR A 200 -19.65 11.99 11.28
CA THR A 200 -19.28 11.56 12.63
C THR A 200 -20.32 10.60 13.19
N LEU A 201 -19.92 9.35 13.37
CA LEU A 201 -20.67 8.35 14.13
C LEU A 201 -20.13 8.33 15.56
N GLN A 202 -20.97 8.63 16.55
CA GLN A 202 -20.57 8.67 17.96
C GLN A 202 -21.55 7.89 18.82
N GLY A 203 -21.16 6.69 19.28
CA GLY A 203 -22.09 5.79 19.97
C GLY A 203 -23.20 5.25 19.06
N ALA A 204 -23.02 5.34 17.75
CA ALA A 204 -24.06 5.02 16.77
C ALA A 204 -24.05 3.54 16.38
N THR A 205 -25.13 3.09 15.74
CA THR A 205 -25.19 1.77 15.12
C THR A 205 -25.73 1.86 13.71
N LEU A 206 -24.96 1.43 12.71
CA LEU A 206 -25.43 1.24 11.34
C LEU A 206 -25.73 -0.24 11.10
N ASP A 207 -26.99 -0.56 10.81
CA ASP A 207 -27.48 -1.93 10.63
C ASP A 207 -28.12 -2.07 9.24
N LYS A 208 -27.37 -2.64 8.29
CA LYS A 208 -27.77 -2.71 6.88
C LYS A 208 -28.09 -1.32 6.30
N THR A 209 -27.19 -0.38 6.55
CA THR A 209 -27.30 1.02 6.10
C THR A 209 -26.15 1.37 5.17
N ILE A 210 -26.45 2.11 4.11
CA ILE A 210 -25.46 2.64 3.18
C ILE A 210 -25.36 4.16 3.39
N ILE A 211 -24.14 4.66 3.56
CA ILE A 211 -23.81 6.09 3.49
C ILE A 211 -22.88 6.27 2.28
N GLU A 212 -23.35 7.03 1.30
CA GLU A 212 -22.58 7.49 0.13
C GLU A 212 -22.25 8.95 0.35
N MET A 213 -20.98 9.30 0.25
CA MET A 213 -20.49 10.67 0.42
C MET A 213 -19.99 11.22 -0.93
N GLY A 214 -19.19 12.28 -0.90
CA GLY A 214 -18.96 13.19 -2.02
C GLY A 214 -17.51 13.24 -2.47
N ASP A 215 -16.93 14.44 -2.50
CA ASP A 215 -15.52 14.64 -2.85
C ASP A 215 -14.77 15.08 -1.58
N LYS A 216 -13.67 14.42 -1.19
CA LYS A 216 -12.77 14.85 -0.09
C LYS A 216 -13.47 14.89 1.27
N ASP A 217 -13.73 13.70 1.79
CA ASP A 217 -14.54 13.47 2.97
C ASP A 217 -13.74 13.13 4.24
N ASP A 218 -14.19 13.65 5.38
CA ASP A 218 -13.71 13.30 6.71
C ASP A 218 -14.72 12.39 7.44
N VAL A 219 -14.33 11.14 7.71
CA VAL A 219 -15.17 10.15 8.42
C VAL A 219 -14.57 9.79 9.78
N LEU A 220 -15.34 10.00 10.85
CA LEU A 220 -15.03 9.52 12.19
C LEU A 220 -16.07 8.50 12.66
N ILE A 221 -15.63 7.26 12.90
CA ILE A 221 -16.41 6.19 13.50
C ILE A 221 -15.91 5.97 14.92
N LYS A 222 -16.60 6.52 15.91
CA LYS A 222 -16.19 6.52 17.31
C LYS A 222 -17.19 5.83 18.22
N ASP A 223 -16.71 4.89 19.05
CA ASP A 223 -17.55 4.13 20.00
C ASP A 223 -18.78 3.50 19.32
N SER A 224 -18.68 3.14 18.04
CA SER A 224 -19.82 2.84 17.16
C SER A 224 -19.76 1.42 16.60
N GLU A 225 -20.89 0.95 16.06
CA GLU A 225 -21.01 -0.39 15.46
C GLU A 225 -21.56 -0.31 14.02
N LEU A 226 -20.84 -0.88 13.05
CA LEU A 226 -21.33 -1.14 11.70
C LEU A 226 -21.58 -2.64 11.55
N LYS A 227 -22.77 -3.04 11.10
CA LYS A 227 -23.12 -4.45 10.92
C LYS A 227 -24.08 -4.77 9.78
N ASN A 228 -24.16 -6.05 9.44
CA ASN A 228 -25.17 -6.64 8.55
C ASN A 228 -25.16 -6.05 7.13
N GLY A 229 -23.98 -5.85 6.56
CA GLY A 229 -23.81 -5.32 5.20
C GLY A 229 -23.86 -3.79 5.13
N SER A 230 -23.63 -3.09 6.25
CA SER A 230 -23.51 -1.64 6.25
C SER A 230 -22.29 -1.19 5.43
N LYS A 231 -22.39 -0.01 4.84
CA LYS A 231 -21.35 0.55 3.96
C LYS A 231 -21.16 2.04 4.20
N ILE A 232 -19.92 2.48 4.19
CA ILE A 232 -19.54 3.89 4.03
C ILE A 232 -18.68 3.96 2.77
N LEU A 233 -19.09 4.80 1.82
CA LEU A 233 -18.44 4.99 0.53
C LEU A 233 -18.10 6.49 0.39
N THR A 234 -16.83 6.88 0.39
CA THR A 234 -16.41 8.29 0.30
C THR A 234 -16.16 8.79 -1.11
N TRP A 235 -16.25 7.92 -2.10
CA TRP A 235 -16.19 8.29 -3.52
C TRP A 235 -14.87 8.90 -3.96
N ALA A 236 -14.77 10.22 -4.16
CA ALA A 236 -13.61 10.79 -4.81
C ALA A 236 -12.87 11.81 -3.93
N GLY A 237 -11.61 12.08 -4.23
CA GLY A 237 -10.81 13.04 -3.48
C GLY A 237 -10.01 12.45 -2.32
N GLU A 238 -9.43 13.35 -1.53
CA GLU A 238 -8.52 12.99 -0.44
C GLU A 238 -9.33 12.68 0.82
N ASP A 239 -9.71 11.42 0.94
CA ASP A 239 -10.60 10.97 2.00
C ASP A 239 -9.84 10.47 3.23
N HIS A 240 -10.38 10.78 4.41
CA HIS A 240 -9.81 10.40 5.69
C HIS A 240 -10.83 9.67 6.56
N VAL A 241 -10.59 8.38 6.82
CA VAL A 241 -11.44 7.55 7.67
C VAL A 241 -10.72 7.19 8.97
N VAL A 242 -11.36 7.43 10.10
CA VAL A 242 -10.86 7.03 11.43
C VAL A 242 -11.88 6.11 12.11
N ILE A 243 -11.44 4.91 12.48
CA ILE A 243 -12.20 3.91 13.23
C ILE A 243 -11.62 3.82 14.65
N ASP A 244 -12.27 4.50 15.59
CA ASP A 244 -11.84 4.69 16.98
C ASP A 244 -12.74 3.92 17.95
N HIS A 245 -12.16 2.94 18.67
CA HIS A 245 -12.87 2.12 19.65
C HIS A 245 -14.20 1.54 19.14
N SER A 246 -14.22 1.09 17.88
CA SER A 246 -15.45 0.74 17.18
C SER A 246 -15.44 -0.69 16.65
N LYS A 247 -16.64 -1.21 16.35
CA LYS A 247 -16.81 -2.57 15.83
C LYS A 247 -17.38 -2.53 14.42
N ILE A 248 -16.65 -3.12 13.48
CA ILE A 248 -17.10 -3.23 12.09
C ILE A 248 -17.28 -4.71 11.80
N THR A 249 -18.49 -5.14 11.49
CA THR A 249 -18.81 -6.55 11.28
C THR A 249 -19.58 -6.74 9.98
N ASP A 250 -19.18 -7.66 9.12
CA ASP A 250 -19.87 -7.94 7.84
C ASP A 250 -20.18 -6.67 7.03
N SER A 251 -19.24 -5.71 6.99
CA SER A 251 -19.48 -4.34 6.50
C SER A 251 -18.32 -3.86 5.62
N VAL A 252 -18.55 -2.77 4.88
CA VAL A 252 -17.59 -2.21 3.92
C VAL A 252 -17.23 -0.78 4.29
N ILE A 253 -15.94 -0.47 4.22
CA ILE A 253 -15.41 0.89 4.13
C ILE A 253 -14.75 1.00 2.76
N ASP A 254 -15.17 1.96 1.95
CA ASP A 254 -14.65 2.17 0.61
C ASP A 254 -14.24 3.63 0.50
N VAL A 255 -12.94 3.87 0.30
CA VAL A 255 -12.43 5.24 0.14
C VAL A 255 -12.52 5.73 -1.30
N GLY A 256 -12.80 4.86 -2.27
CA GLY A 256 -12.89 5.26 -3.67
C GLY A 256 -11.57 5.78 -4.23
N THR A 257 -11.53 6.94 -4.92
CA THR A 257 -10.39 7.37 -5.75
C THR A 257 -9.97 8.81 -5.49
N SER A 258 -8.67 9.08 -5.30
CA SER A 258 -8.19 10.45 -5.05
C SER A 258 -8.36 11.40 -6.24
N ASP A 259 -8.39 10.86 -7.47
CA ASP A 259 -8.60 11.59 -8.71
C ASP A 259 -9.31 10.68 -9.73
N LEU A 260 -10.05 11.29 -10.67
CA LEU A 260 -10.76 10.57 -11.74
C LEU A 260 -9.89 10.21 -12.96
N TYR A 261 -8.62 10.65 -12.99
CA TYR A 261 -7.72 10.51 -14.15
C TYR A 261 -6.49 9.71 -13.78
N SER A 262 -5.95 8.87 -14.68
CA SER A 262 -4.73 8.09 -14.43
C SER A 262 -3.56 8.95 -13.96
N ASP A 263 -2.89 8.54 -12.88
CA ASP A 263 -1.69 9.20 -12.36
C ASP A 263 -0.47 8.28 -12.48
N PRO A 264 0.28 8.36 -13.60
CA PRO A 264 1.45 7.52 -13.81
C PRO A 264 2.67 7.97 -12.99
N LEU A 265 2.58 9.06 -12.21
CA LEU A 265 3.69 9.62 -11.45
C LEU A 265 3.52 9.48 -9.92
N GLY A 266 2.40 8.94 -9.43
CA GLY A 266 2.12 8.82 -7.99
C GLY A 266 2.04 10.17 -7.27
N LEU A 267 1.58 11.22 -7.95
CA LEU A 267 1.33 12.57 -7.43
C LEU A 267 -0.07 12.76 -6.84
N SER A 268 -0.96 11.79 -7.03
CA SER A 268 -2.30 11.73 -6.46
C SER A 268 -2.25 11.81 -4.94
N LYS A 269 -3.30 12.40 -4.35
CA LYS A 269 -3.39 12.61 -2.91
C LYS A 269 -3.64 11.29 -2.19
N VAL A 270 -3.05 11.15 -1.00
CA VAL A 270 -3.13 9.92 -0.22
C VAL A 270 -4.43 9.90 0.57
N GLN A 271 -5.22 8.85 0.37
CA GLN A 271 -6.41 8.55 1.17
C GLN A 271 -5.96 7.78 2.42
N THR A 272 -6.53 8.07 3.58
CA THR A 272 -6.06 7.45 4.84
C THR A 272 -7.17 6.70 5.55
N ILE A 273 -6.89 5.48 6.01
CA ILE A 273 -7.77 4.72 6.90
C ILE A 273 -7.01 4.37 8.18
N ASN A 274 -7.42 4.94 9.31
CA ASN A 274 -6.79 4.72 10.62
C ASN A 274 -7.69 3.91 11.55
N ILE A 275 -7.24 2.74 12.00
CA ILE A 275 -8.00 1.83 12.86
C ILE A 275 -7.35 1.75 14.24
N VAL A 276 -7.93 2.43 15.22
CA VAL A 276 -7.25 2.79 16.48
C VAL A 276 -8.04 2.41 17.73
N ASN A 277 -7.37 2.48 18.89
CA ASN A 277 -7.98 2.43 20.23
C ASN A 277 -8.84 1.17 20.51
N ASN A 278 -8.34 0.00 20.13
CA ASN A 278 -9.00 -1.29 20.32
C ASN A 278 -10.26 -1.46 19.47
N SER A 279 -10.22 -0.95 18.24
CA SER A 279 -11.25 -1.25 17.25
C SER A 279 -11.18 -2.72 16.82
N LEU A 280 -12.32 -3.31 16.51
CA LEU A 280 -12.43 -4.72 16.09
C LEU A 280 -13.12 -4.81 14.73
N LEU A 281 -12.41 -5.36 13.76
CA LEU A 281 -12.91 -5.64 12.42
C LEU A 281 -13.18 -7.14 12.29
N THR A 282 -14.34 -7.53 11.78
CA THR A 282 -14.73 -8.93 11.60
C THR A 282 -15.50 -9.09 10.29
N ASN A 283 -14.99 -9.89 9.36
CA ASN A 283 -15.58 -9.98 8.01
C ASN A 283 -15.73 -8.60 7.35
N THR A 284 -14.80 -7.69 7.63
CA THR A 284 -14.79 -6.33 7.10
C THR A 284 -14.09 -6.32 5.76
N ARG A 285 -14.57 -5.49 4.83
CA ARG A 285 -13.86 -5.19 3.59
C ARG A 285 -13.46 -3.72 3.59
N ILE A 286 -12.21 -3.46 3.27
CA ILE A 286 -11.66 -2.13 3.05
C ILE A 286 -11.25 -2.07 1.58
N TYR A 287 -11.79 -1.11 0.86
CA TYR A 287 -11.51 -0.95 -0.56
C TYR A 287 -10.96 0.44 -0.85
N GLY A 288 -9.99 0.44 -1.74
CA GLY A 288 -9.47 1.60 -2.43
C GLY A 288 -9.84 1.68 -3.89
N PRO A 289 -9.13 2.52 -4.65
CA PRO A 289 -9.43 2.73 -6.05
C PRO A 289 -9.08 1.50 -6.88
N GLY A 290 -10.08 0.71 -7.24
CA GLY A 290 -9.83 -0.62 -7.80
C GLY A 290 -11.04 -1.28 -8.42
N ILE A 291 -10.85 -2.53 -8.85
CA ILE A 291 -11.88 -3.34 -9.52
C ILE A 291 -13.04 -3.68 -8.57
N PHE A 292 -12.77 -3.74 -7.27
CA PHE A 292 -13.74 -4.12 -6.24
C PHE A 292 -14.30 -2.94 -5.44
N GLY A 293 -13.67 -1.77 -5.53
CA GLY A 293 -14.14 -0.52 -4.92
C GLY A 293 -15.25 0.15 -5.75
N SER A 294 -15.85 1.20 -5.19
CA SER A 294 -16.90 1.98 -5.86
C SER A 294 -16.39 2.78 -7.05
N MET A 295 -15.09 3.08 -7.09
CA MET A 295 -14.46 3.88 -8.13
C MET A 295 -13.12 3.28 -8.57
N SER A 296 -12.79 3.51 -9.85
CA SER A 296 -11.52 3.15 -10.45
C SER A 296 -10.80 4.43 -10.86
N GLY A 297 -9.50 4.49 -10.60
CA GLY A 297 -8.64 5.65 -10.83
C GLY A 297 -7.36 5.51 -10.01
N PRO A 298 -6.53 6.55 -9.92
CA PRO A 298 -5.45 6.60 -8.94
C PRO A 298 -5.92 7.07 -7.57
N GLY A 299 -5.18 6.67 -6.55
CA GLY A 299 -5.38 7.13 -5.20
C GLY A 299 -4.63 6.26 -4.24
N PRO A 300 -3.34 6.57 -4.01
CA PRO A 300 -2.56 5.98 -2.94
C PRO A 300 -3.38 5.86 -1.65
N ILE A 301 -3.30 4.72 -1.00
CA ILE A 301 -3.90 4.49 0.30
C ILE A 301 -2.83 4.34 1.35
N GLU A 302 -3.04 5.00 2.48
CA GLU A 302 -2.37 4.69 3.73
C GLU A 302 -3.36 4.03 4.70
N LEU A 303 -3.22 2.72 4.90
CA LEU A 303 -4.04 1.94 5.83
C LEU A 303 -3.23 1.62 7.09
N ASN A 304 -3.69 2.12 8.24
CA ASN A 304 -3.04 1.94 9.54
C ASN A 304 -3.91 1.09 10.47
N LEU A 305 -3.51 -0.17 10.70
CA LEU A 305 -4.08 -1.02 11.76
C LEU A 305 -3.23 -0.89 13.02
N GLU A 306 -3.61 0.04 13.89
CA GLU A 306 -2.84 0.38 15.09
C GLU A 306 -2.89 -0.70 16.17
N LYS A 307 -1.82 -0.74 16.96
CA LYS A 307 -1.67 -1.69 18.07
C LYS A 307 -2.86 -1.64 19.04
N GLY A 308 -3.37 -2.83 19.36
CA GLY A 308 -4.50 -3.01 20.27
C GLY A 308 -5.85 -3.14 19.56
N SER A 309 -5.94 -2.70 18.29
CA SER A 309 -7.06 -3.05 17.40
C SER A 309 -6.86 -4.45 16.84
N ASP A 310 -7.89 -5.19 16.46
CA ASP A 310 -7.72 -6.53 15.87
C ASP A 310 -8.60 -6.72 14.63
N ALA A 311 -8.14 -7.55 13.71
CA ALA A 311 -8.87 -7.89 12.50
C ALA A 311 -9.04 -9.42 12.35
N VAL A 312 -10.26 -9.85 12.03
CA VAL A 312 -10.60 -11.25 11.78
C VAL A 312 -11.32 -11.38 10.45
N ASN A 313 -10.82 -12.22 9.54
CA ASN A 313 -11.34 -12.37 8.18
C ASN A 313 -11.43 -11.01 7.44
N LEU A 314 -10.37 -10.23 7.50
CA LEU A 314 -10.30 -8.92 6.86
C LEU A 314 -9.99 -9.08 5.37
N THR A 315 -10.66 -8.31 4.52
CA THR A 315 -10.27 -8.13 3.12
C THR A 315 -9.81 -6.69 2.90
N VAL A 316 -8.63 -6.51 2.34
CA VAL A 316 -8.11 -5.21 1.88
C VAL A 316 -7.80 -5.31 0.38
N ASP A 317 -8.26 -4.33 -0.38
CA ASP A 317 -7.91 -4.16 -1.79
C ASP A 317 -7.60 -2.68 -2.00
N SER A 318 -6.32 -2.31 -2.13
CA SER A 318 -5.93 -0.89 -2.06
C SER A 318 -5.85 -0.18 -3.41
N GLY A 319 -5.56 -0.85 -4.53
CA GLY A 319 -5.75 -0.23 -5.84
C GLY A 319 -4.68 -0.57 -6.85
N ARG A 320 -4.11 0.44 -7.54
CA ARG A 320 -2.97 0.27 -8.46
C ARG A 320 -1.96 1.42 -8.31
N SER A 321 -2.06 2.13 -7.19
CA SER A 321 -1.23 3.28 -6.87
C SER A 321 -0.23 2.83 -5.81
N LYS A 322 0.85 3.61 -5.62
CA LYS A 322 1.78 3.35 -4.52
C LYS A 322 1.07 3.44 -3.17
N ASP A 323 0.77 2.30 -2.58
CA ASP A 323 0.02 2.15 -1.35
C ASP A 323 0.95 1.85 -0.16
N ILE A 324 0.49 2.20 1.03
CA ILE A 324 1.17 1.96 2.30
C ILE A 324 0.20 1.24 3.23
N ILE A 325 0.54 0.02 3.63
CA ILE A 325 -0.24 -0.77 4.58
C ILE A 325 0.60 -1.01 5.84
N ASN A 326 0.20 -0.41 6.95
CA ASN A 326 0.83 -0.54 8.25
C ASN A 326 0.00 -1.44 9.18
N ILE A 327 0.60 -2.54 9.64
CA ILE A 327 -0.02 -3.58 10.48
C ILE A 327 0.76 -3.66 11.79
N HIS A 328 0.27 -2.93 12.78
CA HIS A 328 0.84 -2.88 14.13
C HIS A 328 0.07 -3.80 15.12
N SER A 329 -0.81 -4.66 14.60
CA SER A 329 -1.67 -5.52 15.41
C SER A 329 -2.09 -6.80 14.70
N ASN A 330 -2.93 -7.62 15.35
CA ASN A 330 -3.21 -8.98 14.88
C ASN A 330 -4.18 -9.01 13.71
N ILE A 331 -3.86 -9.85 12.74
CA ILE A 331 -4.73 -10.21 11.61
C ILE A 331 -4.84 -11.71 11.56
N THR A 332 -6.04 -12.20 11.82
CA THR A 332 -6.31 -13.63 11.92
C THR A 332 -7.47 -14.02 11.01
N ALA A 333 -7.64 -15.32 10.79
CA ALA A 333 -8.86 -15.83 10.20
C ALA A 333 -9.41 -17.02 10.98
N THR A 334 -10.73 -17.16 10.94
CA THR A 334 -11.42 -18.34 11.48
C THR A 334 -11.11 -19.58 10.64
N SER A 335 -11.32 -20.79 11.17
CA SER A 335 -11.01 -22.04 10.44
C SER A 335 -11.75 -22.26 9.11
N LEU A 336 -12.73 -21.42 8.78
CA LEU A 336 -13.52 -21.47 7.54
C LEU A 336 -13.33 -20.23 6.66
N GLY A 337 -12.52 -19.26 7.10
CA GLY A 337 -12.26 -18.00 6.41
C GLY A 337 -10.77 -17.79 6.19
N TYR A 338 -10.45 -16.78 5.37
CA TYR A 338 -9.09 -16.29 5.16
C TYR A 338 -9.13 -14.77 5.21
N SER A 339 -8.12 -14.17 5.83
CA SER A 339 -7.85 -12.74 5.65
C SER A 339 -7.04 -12.58 4.36
N SER A 340 -7.34 -11.56 3.58
CA SER A 340 -6.70 -11.32 2.28
C SER A 340 -6.37 -9.85 2.14
N MET A 341 -5.16 -9.55 1.71
CA MET A 341 -4.75 -8.22 1.29
C MET A 341 -4.14 -8.29 -0.09
N ALA A 342 -4.55 -7.37 -0.96
CA ALA A 342 -3.99 -7.21 -2.28
C ALA A 342 -3.81 -5.72 -2.55
N THR A 343 -2.58 -5.29 -2.87
CA THR A 343 -2.36 -3.91 -3.33
C THR A 343 -2.49 -3.79 -4.84
N GLN A 344 -2.48 -4.91 -5.57
CA GLN A 344 -2.66 -5.09 -7.02
C GLN A 344 -1.61 -4.44 -7.92
N GLY A 345 -1.03 -3.32 -7.51
CA GLY A 345 0.23 -2.83 -8.01
C GLY A 345 0.52 -1.39 -7.66
N GLY A 346 1.68 -0.89 -8.07
CA GLY A 346 2.30 0.28 -7.47
C GLY A 346 3.62 -0.15 -6.85
N ASP A 347 4.51 0.79 -6.51
CA ASP A 347 5.70 0.45 -5.72
C ASP A 347 5.30 0.45 -4.23
N ASP A 348 4.62 -0.59 -3.76
CA ASP A 348 3.90 -0.59 -2.49
C ASP A 348 4.78 -0.84 -1.27
N ILE A 349 4.32 -0.41 -0.09
CA ILE A 349 5.03 -0.61 1.18
C ILE A 349 4.10 -1.28 2.19
N ILE A 350 4.47 -2.47 2.64
CA ILE A 350 3.74 -3.20 3.67
C ILE A 350 4.63 -3.32 4.91
N ASN A 351 4.19 -2.76 6.04
CA ASN A 351 4.91 -2.81 7.31
C ASN A 351 4.13 -3.68 8.31
N ILE A 352 4.78 -4.68 8.89
CA ILE A 352 4.20 -5.59 9.89
C ILE A 352 5.09 -5.57 11.12
N ASP A 353 4.59 -5.08 12.25
CA ASP A 353 5.43 -4.97 13.44
C ASP A 353 4.70 -5.04 14.80
N SER A 354 5.38 -4.60 15.86
CA SER A 354 4.79 -4.34 17.17
C SER A 354 4.23 -5.58 17.89
N GLY A 355 4.74 -6.76 17.57
CA GLY A 355 4.30 -8.06 18.07
C GLY A 355 3.09 -8.61 17.29
N ALA A 356 2.80 -8.09 16.09
CA ALA A 356 1.66 -8.52 15.30
C ALA A 356 1.67 -10.03 15.02
N LYS A 357 0.51 -10.67 15.19
CA LYS A 357 0.26 -12.05 14.76
C LYS A 357 -0.49 -12.06 13.44
N ILE A 358 0.13 -12.63 12.41
CA ILE A 358 -0.46 -12.82 11.08
C ILE A 358 -0.76 -14.30 10.87
N GLU A 359 -2.04 -14.68 10.97
CA GLU A 359 -2.45 -16.09 10.98
C GLU A 359 -3.60 -16.39 10.02
N ASN A 360 -3.42 -17.38 9.14
CA ASN A 360 -4.38 -17.70 8.07
C ASN A 360 -4.68 -16.48 7.19
N THR A 361 -3.62 -15.76 6.85
CA THR A 361 -3.70 -14.53 6.06
C THR A 361 -2.90 -14.69 4.77
N THR A 362 -3.45 -14.14 3.70
CA THR A 362 -2.78 -14.02 2.43
C THR A 362 -2.53 -12.54 2.13
N ILE A 363 -1.31 -12.19 1.72
CA ILE A 363 -0.92 -10.83 1.33
C ILE A 363 -0.21 -10.91 -0.01
N TYR A 364 -0.64 -10.09 -0.96
CA TYR A 364 -0.05 -9.97 -2.30
C TYR A 364 0.20 -8.48 -2.61
N ALA A 365 1.40 -8.11 -3.01
CA ALA A 365 1.67 -6.76 -3.46
C ALA A 365 1.41 -6.59 -4.99
N GLN A 366 1.76 -7.62 -5.75
CA GLN A 366 1.56 -7.79 -7.19
C GLN A 366 2.54 -6.98 -8.06
N VAL A 367 2.08 -5.97 -8.83
CA VAL A 367 2.92 -5.32 -9.85
C VAL A 367 3.68 -4.14 -9.26
N GLY A 368 4.98 -4.01 -9.52
CA GLY A 368 5.78 -2.85 -9.12
C GLY A 368 6.86 -3.22 -8.12
N ASN A 369 7.76 -2.29 -7.79
CA ASN A 369 8.88 -2.59 -6.88
C ASN A 369 8.42 -2.46 -5.43
N ASP A 370 7.98 -3.57 -4.87
CA ASP A 370 7.33 -3.66 -3.59
C ASP A 370 8.33 -3.82 -2.43
N THR A 371 7.98 -3.28 -1.26
CA THR A 371 8.79 -3.41 -0.05
C THR A 371 7.94 -3.93 1.10
N ILE A 372 8.28 -5.13 1.58
CA ILE A 372 7.64 -5.75 2.75
C ILE A 372 8.61 -5.73 3.93
N ASN A 373 8.30 -4.93 4.94
CA ASN A 373 9.06 -4.83 6.18
C ASN A 373 8.35 -5.60 7.30
N ILE A 374 9.01 -6.57 7.89
CA ILE A 374 8.47 -7.37 9.01
C ILE A 374 9.43 -7.28 10.19
N ASN A 375 9.00 -6.67 11.29
CA ASN A 375 9.83 -6.40 12.46
C ASN A 375 9.12 -6.74 13.78
N ASP A 376 9.61 -7.69 14.58
CA ASP A 376 8.93 -8.14 15.82
C ASP A 376 7.51 -8.65 15.51
N ALA A 377 7.40 -9.73 14.75
CA ALA A 377 6.11 -10.30 14.33
C ALA A 377 6.11 -11.84 14.27
N THR A 378 4.93 -12.44 14.33
CA THR A 378 4.74 -13.90 14.17
C THR A 378 3.83 -14.20 12.98
N ILE A 379 4.35 -14.95 12.01
CA ILE A 379 3.64 -15.39 10.81
C ILE A 379 3.35 -16.91 10.91
N SER A 380 2.09 -17.32 10.71
CA SER A 380 1.67 -18.72 10.88
C SER A 380 0.54 -19.11 9.91
N HIS A 381 0.68 -20.22 9.18
CA HIS A 381 -0.32 -20.64 8.18
C HIS A 381 -0.71 -19.52 7.19
N SER A 382 0.25 -18.65 6.88
CA SER A 382 0.02 -17.44 6.09
C SER A 382 0.94 -17.42 4.89
N TYR A 383 0.50 -16.76 3.83
CA TYR A 383 1.24 -16.63 2.59
C TYR A 383 1.40 -15.15 2.28
N ILE A 384 2.63 -14.67 2.24
CA ILE A 384 2.94 -13.27 1.94
C ILE A 384 3.85 -13.30 0.72
N SER A 385 3.41 -12.68 -0.37
CA SER A 385 4.16 -12.63 -1.61
C SER A 385 4.26 -11.19 -2.07
N THR A 386 5.43 -10.80 -2.55
CA THR A 386 5.57 -9.54 -3.28
C THR A 386 4.86 -9.66 -4.61
N ASP A 387 4.86 -10.82 -5.25
CA ASP A 387 4.09 -11.03 -6.47
C ASP A 387 2.63 -11.49 -6.32
N GLY A 388 1.86 -11.39 -7.41
CA GLY A 388 0.53 -11.97 -7.58
C GLY A 388 0.52 -13.17 -8.51
N HIS A 389 -0.43 -14.09 -8.32
CA HIS A 389 -0.50 -15.36 -9.06
C HIS A 389 -0.41 -15.19 -10.61
N ALA A 390 0.75 -15.55 -11.17
CA ALA A 390 1.08 -15.86 -12.56
C ALA A 390 0.57 -14.90 -13.66
N GLY A 391 1.48 -14.06 -14.17
CA GLY A 391 1.29 -13.30 -15.42
C GLY A 391 1.82 -11.86 -15.41
N ILE A 392 2.63 -11.52 -14.40
CA ILE A 392 3.08 -10.17 -14.10
C ILE A 392 4.51 -9.94 -14.62
N SER A 393 4.98 -8.71 -14.57
CA SER A 393 6.12 -8.18 -15.31
C SER A 393 7.43 -8.73 -14.74
N ALA A 394 8.14 -9.61 -15.47
CA ALA A 394 9.39 -10.24 -15.01
C ALA A 394 10.60 -9.27 -14.90
N ILE A 395 10.40 -8.06 -14.37
CA ILE A 395 11.39 -6.99 -14.27
C ILE A 395 11.28 -6.18 -12.97
N ASP A 396 10.29 -6.43 -12.12
CA ASP A 396 10.18 -5.71 -10.85
C ASP A 396 11.28 -6.23 -9.90
N LYS A 397 11.43 -5.56 -8.76
CA LYS A 397 12.55 -5.76 -7.84
C LYS A 397 12.11 -5.56 -6.42
N ASP A 398 11.55 -6.61 -5.85
CA ASP A 398 10.92 -6.47 -4.56
C ASP A 398 11.90 -6.76 -3.43
N THR A 399 11.51 -6.32 -2.24
CA THR A 399 12.38 -6.41 -1.07
C THR A 399 11.61 -6.84 0.16
N PHE A 400 12.06 -7.94 0.75
CA PHE A 400 11.72 -8.32 2.11
C PHE A 400 12.79 -7.83 3.09
N ASN A 401 12.39 -7.08 4.11
CA ASN A 401 13.25 -6.73 5.24
C ASN A 401 12.71 -7.39 6.50
N LEU A 402 13.43 -8.37 7.04
CA LEU A 402 13.00 -9.19 8.17
C LEU A 402 13.88 -8.92 9.39
N SER A 403 13.27 -8.56 10.52
CA SER A 403 13.93 -8.36 11.81
C SER A 403 13.12 -8.98 12.95
N GLU A 404 13.69 -9.84 13.78
CA GLU A 404 12.99 -10.42 14.95
C GLU A 404 11.65 -11.13 14.57
N VAL A 405 11.69 -11.95 13.52
CA VAL A 405 10.47 -12.59 12.95
C VAL A 405 10.39 -14.07 13.35
N THR A 406 9.21 -14.53 13.76
CA THR A 406 8.91 -15.96 13.92
C THR A 406 8.02 -16.47 12.80
N ILE A 407 8.49 -17.46 12.03
CA ILE A 407 7.78 -18.04 10.89
C ILE A 407 7.51 -19.52 11.18
N LYS A 408 6.25 -19.95 11.22
CA LYS A 408 5.90 -21.31 11.66
C LYS A 408 4.67 -21.88 10.98
N ASN A 409 4.43 -23.17 11.19
CA ASN A 409 3.21 -23.85 10.74
C ASN A 409 2.91 -23.65 9.24
N GLY A 410 3.92 -23.82 8.38
CA GLY A 410 3.75 -23.74 6.92
C GLY A 410 3.52 -22.33 6.39
N ALA A 411 3.92 -21.28 7.13
CA ALA A 411 3.88 -19.92 6.61
C ALA A 411 5.01 -19.67 5.59
N LYS A 412 4.73 -18.94 4.52
CA LYS A 412 5.67 -18.68 3.43
C LYS A 412 5.76 -17.17 3.14
N LEU A 413 6.99 -16.71 2.94
CA LEU A 413 7.34 -15.43 2.35
C LEU A 413 7.93 -15.73 0.98
N GLU A 414 7.29 -15.24 -0.08
CA GLU A 414 7.62 -15.57 -1.47
C GLU A 414 7.98 -14.32 -2.26
N GLY A 415 9.06 -14.39 -3.03
CA GLY A 415 9.50 -13.35 -3.94
C GLY A 415 8.56 -13.25 -5.13
N GLY A 416 8.65 -14.17 -6.08
CA GLY A 416 7.77 -14.11 -7.23
C GLY A 416 8.40 -14.60 -8.51
N LEU A 417 8.20 -13.82 -9.58
CA LEU A 417 8.67 -14.12 -10.93
C LEU A 417 9.91 -13.30 -11.34
N ASP A 418 10.35 -12.36 -10.51
CA ASP A 418 11.44 -11.44 -10.81
C ASP A 418 12.53 -11.42 -9.73
N THR A 419 13.36 -10.37 -9.70
CA THR A 419 14.56 -10.40 -8.86
C THR A 419 14.25 -9.83 -7.49
N ASP A 420 14.12 -10.72 -6.52
CA ASP A 420 13.79 -10.38 -5.16
C ASP A 420 15.01 -10.28 -4.25
N THR A 421 14.90 -9.42 -3.24
CA THR A 421 15.92 -9.31 -2.20
C THR A 421 15.35 -9.56 -0.81
N PHE A 422 15.87 -10.58 -0.12
CA PHE A 422 15.57 -10.88 1.27
C PHE A 422 16.71 -10.40 2.18
N ASN A 423 16.49 -9.35 2.95
CA ASN A 423 17.39 -8.91 4.01
C ASN A 423 16.95 -9.53 5.35
N ILE A 424 17.76 -10.40 5.92
CA ILE A 424 17.38 -11.28 7.03
C ILE A 424 18.20 -10.98 8.29
N GLU A 425 17.52 -10.52 9.34
CA GLU A 425 18.09 -10.28 10.67
C GLU A 425 17.25 -10.99 11.74
N ASN A 426 17.84 -11.94 12.47
CA ASN A 426 17.22 -12.57 13.64
C ASN A 426 15.82 -13.17 13.38
N ILE A 427 15.77 -14.31 12.68
CA ILE A 427 14.53 -15.04 12.44
C ILE A 427 14.54 -16.41 13.14
N THR A 428 13.36 -16.85 13.56
CA THR A 428 13.10 -18.20 14.07
C THR A 428 12.14 -18.92 13.14
N VAL A 429 12.50 -20.12 12.69
CA VAL A 429 11.68 -20.95 11.81
C VAL A 429 11.35 -22.28 12.50
N ASP A 430 10.05 -22.58 12.62
CA ASP A 430 9.54 -23.85 13.17
C ASP A 430 8.56 -24.46 12.17
N GLN A 431 9.10 -25.11 11.13
CA GLN A 431 8.33 -25.72 10.04
C GLN A 431 8.83 -27.13 9.69
N ASN A 432 7.89 -28.02 9.35
CA ASN A 432 8.18 -29.42 9.05
C ASN A 432 8.43 -29.64 7.55
N GLY A 433 9.57 -30.22 7.18
CA GLY A 433 9.85 -30.71 5.83
C GLY A 433 9.21 -32.06 5.48
N TYR A 434 7.97 -32.34 5.91
CA TYR A 434 7.26 -33.58 5.57
C TYR A 434 6.05 -33.31 4.67
N GLY A 435 6.29 -33.32 3.35
CA GLY A 435 5.25 -33.58 2.35
C GLY A 435 4.55 -32.35 1.75
N GLY A 436 5.26 -31.25 1.57
CA GLY A 436 4.82 -30.12 0.74
C GLY A 436 5.97 -29.13 0.59
N ASP A 437 6.07 -28.51 -0.59
CA ASP A 437 7.10 -27.55 -1.01
C ASP A 437 6.98 -26.23 -0.21
N SER A 438 7.26 -26.24 1.10
CA SER A 438 7.01 -25.08 1.98
C SER A 438 8.26 -24.61 2.72
N PHE A 439 9.11 -23.90 1.99
CA PHE A 439 10.16 -23.08 2.60
C PHE A 439 9.55 -21.86 3.31
N ALA A 440 10.17 -21.45 4.41
CA ALA A 440 9.77 -20.23 5.10
C ALA A 440 10.00 -18.98 4.22
N LEU A 441 11.12 -18.96 3.50
CA LEU A 441 11.54 -17.95 2.54
C LEU A 441 11.78 -18.63 1.18
N ASN A 442 11.13 -18.15 0.13
CA ASN A 442 11.26 -18.69 -1.23
C ASN A 442 11.45 -17.54 -2.21
N GLY A 443 12.46 -17.59 -3.07
CA GLY A 443 12.57 -16.64 -4.18
C GLY A 443 11.55 -16.94 -5.28
N ASP A 444 11.24 -18.23 -5.49
CA ASP A 444 10.32 -18.76 -6.50
C ASP A 444 10.91 -18.76 -7.91
N SER A 445 10.93 -17.64 -8.62
CA SER A 445 11.52 -17.52 -9.95
C SER A 445 12.20 -16.17 -10.09
N GLY A 446 13.36 -16.14 -10.72
CA GLY A 446 14.19 -14.94 -10.82
C GLY A 446 15.59 -15.20 -10.30
N ASN A 447 16.42 -14.16 -10.28
CA ASN A 447 17.78 -14.28 -9.74
C ASN A 447 17.78 -13.61 -8.36
N ASP A 448 17.43 -14.37 -7.33
CA ASP A 448 17.07 -13.86 -6.02
C ASP A 448 18.27 -13.74 -5.09
N ILE A 449 18.18 -12.82 -4.14
CA ILE A 449 19.28 -12.46 -3.24
C ILE A 449 18.86 -12.56 -1.79
N PHE A 450 19.47 -13.49 -1.05
CA PHE A 450 19.27 -13.67 0.39
C PHE A 450 20.49 -13.14 1.16
N ASN A 451 20.34 -12.02 1.86
CA ASN A 451 21.37 -11.41 2.68
C ASN A 451 21.14 -11.70 4.16
N ILE A 452 21.86 -12.67 4.72
CA ILE A 452 21.74 -13.09 6.12
C ILE A 452 22.74 -12.31 6.96
N ARG A 453 22.25 -11.35 7.77
CA ARG A 453 23.08 -10.47 8.60
C ARG A 453 23.01 -10.79 10.09
N GLY A 454 21.94 -11.43 10.54
CA GLY A 454 21.71 -11.79 11.94
C GLY A 454 21.71 -13.29 12.20
N THR A 455 20.86 -13.70 13.13
CA THR A 455 20.66 -15.12 13.46
C THR A 455 19.53 -15.73 12.65
N ILE A 456 19.68 -16.97 12.20
CA ILE A 456 18.59 -17.86 11.81
C ILE A 456 18.58 -19.04 12.78
N ASP A 457 17.46 -19.30 13.43
CA ASP A 457 17.24 -20.52 14.21
C ASP A 457 16.11 -21.34 13.58
N GLY A 458 16.48 -22.32 12.75
CA GLY A 458 15.57 -23.24 12.07
C GLY A 458 15.20 -24.46 12.90
N LYS A 459 15.36 -24.42 14.22
CA LYS A 459 15.15 -25.60 15.06
C LYS A 459 13.71 -26.08 15.02
N PHE A 460 13.50 -27.21 14.35
CA PHE A 460 12.19 -27.84 14.26
C PHE A 460 11.88 -28.71 15.48
N ASN A 461 10.71 -28.53 16.07
CA ASN A 461 10.32 -29.14 17.34
C ASN A 461 9.83 -30.60 17.25
N ASP A 462 10.16 -31.36 16.20
CA ASP A 462 9.82 -32.78 16.04
C ASP A 462 11.05 -33.67 15.85
N ALA A 463 11.38 -34.47 16.87
CA ALA A 463 12.52 -35.38 16.86
C ALA A 463 12.43 -36.50 15.81
N ARG A 464 11.27 -36.73 15.16
CA ARG A 464 11.08 -37.80 14.17
C ARG A 464 11.65 -37.47 12.80
N VAL A 465 11.79 -36.19 12.47
CA VAL A 465 12.04 -35.72 11.10
C VAL A 465 13.41 -35.03 10.92
N GLY A 466 14.23 -35.02 11.98
CA GLY A 466 15.42 -34.20 12.06
C GLY A 466 15.08 -32.82 12.62
N TYR A 467 15.97 -32.26 13.43
CA TYR A 467 15.72 -30.96 14.09
C TYR A 467 15.86 -29.76 13.13
N LEU A 468 15.93 -29.97 11.81
CA LEU A 468 16.17 -28.91 10.82
C LEU A 468 14.89 -28.50 10.11
N SER A 469 14.64 -27.19 10.02
CA SER A 469 13.58 -26.62 9.18
C SER A 469 14.08 -26.34 7.76
N GLU A 470 13.16 -26.40 6.80
CA GLU A 470 13.34 -25.84 5.45
C GLU A 470 13.16 -24.32 5.52
N VAL A 471 14.26 -23.58 5.43
CA VAL A 471 14.28 -22.15 5.70
C VAL A 471 14.28 -21.34 4.41
N ILE A 472 15.23 -21.61 3.52
CA ILE A 472 15.45 -20.85 2.29
C ILE A 472 15.44 -21.82 1.11
N SER A 473 14.74 -21.44 0.05
CA SER A 473 14.94 -21.90 -1.31
C SER A 473 15.13 -20.66 -2.19
N GLY A 474 16.13 -20.69 -3.05
CA GLY A 474 16.29 -19.71 -4.13
C GLY A 474 15.10 -19.82 -5.08
N GLY A 475 14.91 -20.99 -5.69
CA GLY A 475 13.83 -21.21 -6.64
C GLY A 475 14.41 -21.46 -8.04
N ASP A 476 13.85 -20.82 -9.05
CA ASP A 476 14.29 -20.91 -10.43
C ASP A 476 15.13 -19.69 -10.81
N GLY A 477 16.40 -19.87 -11.16
CA GLY A 477 17.26 -18.80 -11.69
C GLY A 477 18.59 -18.78 -10.98
N ASP A 478 19.48 -17.85 -11.34
CA ASP A 478 20.82 -17.81 -10.73
C ASP A 478 20.76 -17.08 -9.39
N ASP A 479 20.55 -17.82 -8.29
CA ASP A 479 20.31 -17.27 -6.96
C ASP A 479 21.59 -17.05 -6.14
N ALA A 480 21.53 -16.14 -5.18
CA ALA A 480 22.63 -15.83 -4.28
C ALA A 480 22.23 -15.85 -2.81
N VAL A 481 22.83 -16.75 -2.03
CA VAL A 481 22.69 -16.79 -0.57
C VAL A 481 23.96 -16.32 0.10
N ASN A 482 23.91 -15.14 0.71
CA ASN A 482 25.03 -14.47 1.37
C ASN A 482 24.93 -14.61 2.90
N PHE A 483 25.82 -15.40 3.50
CA PHE A 483 26.00 -15.47 4.93
C PHE A 483 27.00 -14.38 5.35
N GLU A 484 26.51 -13.22 5.76
CA GLU A 484 27.33 -12.06 6.07
C GLU A 484 28.21 -12.27 7.31
N SER A 485 29.25 -11.43 7.43
CA SER A 485 30.15 -11.48 8.59
C SER A 485 29.38 -11.30 9.91
N GLY A 486 29.56 -12.23 10.84
CA GLY A 486 28.87 -12.24 12.13
C GLY A 486 27.47 -12.89 12.13
N SER A 487 26.97 -13.33 10.96
CA SER A 487 25.73 -14.10 10.89
C SER A 487 25.87 -15.46 11.60
N VAL A 488 24.75 -15.94 12.16
CA VAL A 488 24.69 -17.25 12.82
C VAL A 488 23.50 -18.03 12.31
N VAL A 489 23.71 -19.15 11.62
CA VAL A 489 22.63 -19.99 11.08
C VAL A 489 22.65 -21.34 11.78
N ASN A 490 21.53 -21.71 12.38
CA ASN A 490 21.38 -22.95 13.14
C ASN A 490 20.24 -23.79 12.61
N TYR A 491 20.42 -25.11 12.51
CA TYR A 491 19.33 -26.06 12.24
C TYR A 491 18.55 -25.76 10.95
N SER A 492 19.24 -25.29 9.91
CA SER A 492 18.58 -24.85 8.68
C SER A 492 18.93 -25.76 7.51
N LYS A 493 17.95 -26.04 6.67
CA LYS A 493 18.20 -26.43 5.28
C LYS A 493 18.03 -25.22 4.37
N ILE A 494 18.97 -25.07 3.44
CA ILE A 494 19.06 -23.97 2.49
C ILE A 494 19.34 -24.60 1.13
N TYR A 495 18.52 -24.25 0.15
CA TYR A 495 18.57 -24.76 -1.21
C TYR A 495 18.78 -23.59 -2.18
N GLY A 496 19.50 -23.86 -3.25
CA GLY A 496 19.51 -23.01 -4.44
C GLY A 496 18.20 -23.27 -5.15
N GLU A 497 18.02 -24.50 -5.62
CA GLU A 497 16.79 -24.96 -6.25
C GLU A 497 16.19 -26.22 -5.58
N TRP A 498 14.85 -26.29 -5.46
CA TRP A 498 14.15 -27.44 -4.87
C TRP A 498 13.60 -28.44 -5.90
N SER A 499 13.31 -28.05 -7.15
CA SER A 499 12.69 -29.01 -8.09
C SER A 499 12.82 -28.77 -9.60
N GLY A 500 13.79 -29.39 -10.28
CA GLY A 500 13.72 -29.65 -11.74
C GLY A 500 13.78 -28.43 -12.66
N TYR A 501 14.20 -27.29 -12.11
CA TYR A 501 14.43 -26.04 -12.81
C TYR A 501 15.95 -25.82 -12.99
N ILE A 502 16.38 -24.66 -13.51
CA ILE A 502 17.78 -24.44 -13.89
C ILE A 502 18.25 -23.11 -13.31
N GLY A 503 19.12 -23.16 -12.30
CA GLY A 503 19.85 -22.03 -11.73
C GLY A 503 21.34 -22.34 -11.55
N ASN A 504 22.25 -21.38 -11.72
CA ASN A 504 23.63 -21.52 -11.23
C ASN A 504 23.76 -20.74 -9.93
N ASP A 505 23.54 -21.43 -8.83
CA ASP A 505 23.36 -20.80 -7.53
C ASP A 505 24.68 -20.56 -6.82
N THR A 506 24.74 -19.47 -6.04
CA THR A 506 25.95 -19.10 -5.30
C THR A 506 25.68 -18.96 -3.81
N PHE A 507 26.40 -19.74 -3.00
CA PHE A 507 26.40 -19.64 -1.55
C PHE A 507 27.70 -19.00 -1.07
N ASN A 508 27.63 -17.78 -0.53
CA ASN A 508 28.78 -17.05 -0.01
C ASN A 508 28.83 -17.13 1.51
N ILE A 509 29.65 -18.02 2.06
CA ILE A 509 29.90 -18.14 3.49
C ILE A 509 31.06 -17.23 3.88
N LYS A 510 30.76 -15.99 4.26
CA LYS A 510 31.78 -14.95 4.47
C LYS A 510 32.57 -15.14 5.77
N SER A 511 33.72 -14.48 5.83
CA SER A 511 34.58 -14.48 7.01
C SER A 511 33.82 -14.06 8.28
N GLY A 512 33.88 -14.89 9.32
CA GLY A 512 33.20 -14.66 10.59
C GLY A 512 31.74 -15.10 10.64
N ALA A 513 31.16 -15.61 9.54
CA ALA A 513 29.86 -16.30 9.59
C ALA A 513 30.00 -17.64 10.34
N THR A 514 28.96 -18.03 11.07
CA THR A 514 28.90 -19.29 11.82
C THR A 514 27.68 -20.11 11.43
N LEU A 515 27.89 -21.32 10.91
CA LEU A 515 26.82 -22.26 10.58
C LEU A 515 26.91 -23.46 11.53
N ASN A 516 25.78 -23.84 12.15
CA ASN A 516 25.69 -24.95 13.09
C ASN A 516 24.56 -25.90 12.69
N ASP A 517 24.86 -27.18 12.53
CA ASP A 517 23.85 -28.19 12.18
C ASP A 517 23.02 -27.76 10.94
N THR A 518 23.70 -27.23 9.92
CA THR A 518 23.10 -26.64 8.71
C THR A 518 23.37 -27.52 7.49
N GLN A 519 22.44 -27.57 6.55
CA GLN A 519 22.60 -28.25 5.27
C GLN A 519 22.43 -27.24 4.13
N ILE A 520 23.39 -27.25 3.22
CA ILE A 520 23.39 -26.45 1.99
C ILE A 520 23.32 -27.41 0.80
N TYR A 521 22.40 -27.13 -0.10
CA TYR A 521 22.17 -27.88 -1.32
C TYR A 521 22.21 -26.89 -2.50
N GLY A 522 23.02 -27.18 -3.52
CA GLY A 522 22.88 -26.54 -4.83
C GLY A 522 21.49 -26.87 -5.38
N ASP A 523 21.25 -28.16 -5.62
CA ASP A 523 19.92 -28.71 -5.90
C ASP A 523 19.55 -29.90 -4.97
N ASP A 524 18.24 -30.17 -4.80
CA ASP A 524 17.75 -31.37 -4.07
C ASP A 524 17.56 -32.61 -4.97
N TYR A 525 17.55 -32.44 -6.30
CA TYR A 525 16.98 -33.47 -7.16
C TYR A 525 18.01 -34.52 -7.61
N LYS A 526 17.70 -35.79 -7.35
CA LYS A 526 18.52 -36.99 -7.65
C LYS A 526 18.71 -37.29 -9.14
N ASN A 527 19.07 -36.31 -9.96
CA ASN A 527 19.34 -36.46 -11.39
C ASN A 527 18.15 -36.98 -12.23
N GLU A 528 16.90 -36.88 -11.77
CA GLU A 528 15.76 -37.52 -12.47
C GLU A 528 15.24 -36.71 -13.69
N TRP A 529 15.54 -35.41 -13.79
CA TRP A 529 14.95 -34.51 -14.80
C TRP A 529 15.93 -33.91 -15.83
N GLY A 530 17.23 -34.16 -15.68
CA GLY A 530 18.24 -33.96 -16.74
C GLY A 530 18.59 -32.51 -17.11
N ALA A 531 18.12 -31.52 -16.36
CA ALA A 531 18.57 -30.13 -16.41
C ALA A 531 18.91 -29.71 -14.98
N THR A 532 20.12 -29.19 -14.77
CA THR A 532 20.72 -28.98 -13.44
C THR A 532 21.71 -27.81 -13.51
N GLY A 533 21.87 -27.11 -12.39
CA GLY A 533 22.76 -25.97 -12.21
C GLY A 533 24.25 -26.26 -12.32
N ASN A 534 25.08 -25.22 -12.29
CA ASN A 534 26.50 -25.38 -11.94
C ASN A 534 26.78 -24.48 -10.74
N ASP A 535 26.64 -25.05 -9.56
CA ASP A 535 26.54 -24.27 -8.35
C ASP A 535 27.91 -23.95 -7.77
N ILE A 536 27.96 -22.85 -7.03
CA ILE A 536 29.16 -22.37 -6.37
C ILE A 536 28.92 -22.28 -4.88
N VAL A 537 29.70 -23.02 -4.10
CA VAL A 537 29.78 -22.81 -2.65
C VAL A 537 31.12 -22.18 -2.32
N ASN A 538 31.08 -20.92 -1.87
CA ASN A 538 32.25 -20.13 -1.54
C ASN A 538 32.45 -20.05 -0.02
N VAL A 539 33.50 -20.67 0.50
CA VAL A 539 33.85 -20.62 1.92
C VAL A 539 35.05 -19.70 2.13
N GLU A 540 34.80 -18.54 2.72
CA GLU A 540 35.85 -17.58 3.05
C GLU A 540 36.67 -18.02 4.27
N LYS A 541 37.89 -17.49 4.36
CA LYS A 541 38.79 -17.72 5.48
C LYS A 541 38.18 -17.17 6.78
N GLY A 542 38.15 -17.97 7.83
CA GLY A 542 37.57 -17.60 9.13
C GLY A 542 36.06 -17.81 9.24
N ALA A 543 35.40 -18.39 8.23
CA ALA A 543 34.07 -18.97 8.40
C ALA A 543 34.11 -20.19 9.34
N VAL A 544 33.08 -20.36 10.16
CA VAL A 544 32.98 -21.45 11.15
C VAL A 544 31.84 -22.40 10.77
N LEU A 545 32.19 -23.64 10.40
CA LEU A 545 31.23 -24.66 9.98
C LEU A 545 31.21 -25.80 11.00
N ASN A 546 30.18 -25.84 11.85
CA ASN A 546 29.99 -26.88 12.87
C ASN A 546 28.90 -27.85 12.44
N ASN A 547 29.28 -29.07 12.08
CA ASN A 547 28.33 -30.07 11.59
C ASN A 547 27.51 -29.61 10.37
N VAL A 548 28.18 -28.94 9.43
CA VAL A 548 27.58 -28.48 8.18
C VAL A 548 27.73 -29.58 7.11
N SER A 549 26.66 -29.82 6.36
CA SER A 549 26.67 -30.65 5.15
C SER A 549 26.56 -29.75 3.94
N ILE A 550 27.35 -30.03 2.90
CA ILE A 550 27.33 -29.28 1.64
C ILE A 550 27.20 -30.29 0.50
N ASP A 551 26.20 -30.09 -0.34
CA ASP A 551 25.85 -30.95 -1.46
C ASP A 551 25.75 -30.06 -2.70
N GLY A 552 26.64 -30.22 -3.67
CA GLY A 552 26.56 -29.42 -4.91
C GLY A 552 25.37 -29.79 -5.78
N GLY A 553 24.73 -30.95 -5.52
CA GLY A 553 23.58 -31.38 -6.30
C GLY A 553 23.99 -32.09 -7.58
N SER A 554 23.43 -31.68 -8.71
CA SER A 554 23.72 -32.20 -10.02
C SER A 554 24.28 -31.08 -10.88
N GLY A 555 25.33 -31.33 -11.65
CA GLY A 555 25.95 -30.21 -12.36
C GLY A 555 27.43 -30.43 -12.56
N GLU A 556 28.13 -29.34 -12.85
CA GLU A 556 29.59 -29.27 -12.72
C GLU A 556 29.96 -28.25 -11.65
N ASP A 557 29.73 -28.65 -10.40
CA ASP A 557 29.70 -27.77 -9.24
C ASP A 557 31.10 -27.43 -8.75
N THR A 558 31.23 -26.24 -8.15
CA THR A 558 32.50 -25.69 -7.70
C THR A 558 32.47 -25.33 -6.22
N LEU A 559 33.37 -25.94 -5.45
CA LEU A 559 33.62 -25.56 -4.07
C LEU A 559 34.86 -24.67 -3.99
N ILE A 560 34.71 -23.42 -3.53
CA ILE A 560 35.83 -22.51 -3.31
C ILE A 560 36.29 -22.62 -1.85
N VAL A 561 37.57 -22.96 -1.65
CA VAL A 561 38.14 -23.22 -0.32
C VAL A 561 39.48 -22.51 -0.15
N ARG A 562 39.66 -21.86 1.00
CA ARG A 562 40.90 -21.12 1.33
C ARG A 562 41.75 -21.79 2.41
N GLU A 563 41.13 -22.60 3.28
CA GLU A 563 41.80 -23.27 4.40
C GLU A 563 41.13 -24.60 4.78
N ASN A 564 41.73 -25.35 5.71
CA ASN A 564 41.22 -26.65 6.16
C ASN A 564 40.11 -26.52 7.23
N ASN A 565 39.11 -25.65 7.01
CA ASN A 565 37.98 -25.42 7.92
C ASN A 565 36.71 -26.22 7.55
N ILE A 566 36.79 -27.08 6.52
CA ILE A 566 35.68 -27.90 6.04
C ILE A 566 35.90 -29.38 6.41
N ASP A 567 34.86 -30.02 6.93
CA ASP A 567 34.82 -31.48 7.08
C ASP A 567 34.36 -32.13 5.76
N PHE A 568 35.31 -32.45 4.88
CA PHE A 568 35.02 -33.04 3.58
C PHE A 568 34.24 -34.35 3.62
N SER A 569 34.15 -35.05 4.75
CA SER A 569 33.30 -36.24 4.85
C SER A 569 31.79 -35.93 4.72
N LYS A 570 31.44 -34.65 4.89
CA LYS A 570 30.08 -34.09 4.75
C LYS A 570 29.91 -33.23 3.49
N VAL A 571 30.89 -33.28 2.60
CA VAL A 571 30.84 -32.64 1.28
C VAL A 571 30.65 -33.74 0.25
N LYS A 572 29.78 -33.53 -0.73
CA LYS A 572 29.62 -34.40 -1.91
C LYS A 572 29.09 -33.64 -3.10
N ASN A 573 29.04 -34.29 -4.26
CA ASN A 573 28.57 -33.73 -5.52
C ASN A 573 29.33 -32.46 -5.93
N PHE A 574 30.66 -32.51 -5.97
CA PHE A 574 31.47 -31.44 -6.56
C PHE A 574 32.52 -32.00 -7.52
N GLU A 575 32.57 -31.45 -8.72
CA GLU A 575 33.54 -31.79 -9.76
C GLU A 575 34.81 -30.93 -9.69
N LYS A 576 34.70 -29.74 -9.09
CA LYS A 576 35.76 -28.74 -9.04
C LYS A 576 35.99 -28.21 -7.64
N ILE A 577 37.27 -28.00 -7.31
CA ILE A 577 37.68 -27.13 -6.21
C ILE A 577 38.45 -25.96 -6.80
N SER A 578 38.10 -24.74 -6.39
CA SER A 578 38.94 -23.56 -6.56
C SER A 578 39.69 -23.29 -5.27
N LEU A 579 41.01 -23.26 -5.33
CA LEU A 579 41.87 -22.80 -4.24
C LEU A 579 41.80 -21.28 -4.22
N GLY A 580 40.99 -20.71 -3.33
CA GLY A 580 40.75 -19.26 -3.29
C GLY A 580 39.97 -18.70 -4.49
N GLY A 581 39.85 -17.37 -4.50
CA GLY A 581 39.20 -16.59 -5.55
C GLY A 581 37.80 -16.08 -5.23
N ASP A 582 37.44 -14.97 -5.87
CA ASP A 582 36.17 -14.28 -5.72
C ASP A 582 35.25 -14.56 -6.90
N VAL A 583 34.00 -14.88 -6.60
CA VAL A 583 32.93 -15.05 -7.59
C VAL A 583 32.58 -13.68 -8.17
N GLN A 584 32.70 -13.54 -9.49
CA GLN A 584 32.32 -12.35 -10.22
C GLN A 584 30.84 -12.38 -10.57
N SER A 585 30.29 -11.24 -11.00
CA SER A 585 28.86 -11.13 -11.38
C SER A 585 28.44 -11.99 -12.57
N ASP A 586 29.40 -12.54 -13.34
CA ASP A 586 29.15 -13.44 -14.47
C ASP A 586 29.40 -14.93 -14.10
N GLY A 587 29.53 -15.24 -12.82
CA GLY A 587 29.81 -16.58 -12.30
C GLY A 587 31.26 -17.02 -12.47
N SER A 588 32.13 -16.22 -13.09
CA SER A 588 33.54 -16.55 -13.18
C SER A 588 34.24 -16.41 -11.83
N ILE A 589 35.24 -17.25 -11.59
CA ILE A 589 36.06 -17.20 -10.36
C ILE A 589 37.39 -16.55 -10.72
N VAL A 590 37.71 -15.44 -10.05
CA VAL A 590 38.98 -14.75 -10.20
C VAL A 590 39.77 -14.96 -8.92
N ASP A 591 40.89 -15.67 -9.04
CA ASP A 591 41.80 -15.86 -7.93
C ASP A 591 42.30 -14.51 -7.39
N SER A 592 42.18 -14.32 -6.09
CA SER A 592 42.43 -13.06 -5.40
C SER A 592 43.32 -13.22 -4.16
N GLU A 593 43.55 -14.44 -3.68
CA GLU A 593 44.35 -14.69 -2.48
C GLU A 593 44.85 -16.13 -2.35
N SER A 594 46.00 -16.30 -1.68
CA SER A 594 46.61 -17.62 -1.48
C SER A 594 45.76 -18.52 -0.58
N ALA A 595 45.49 -19.74 -1.03
CA ALA A 595 44.88 -20.82 -0.28
C ALA A 595 45.90 -21.88 0.13
N ASN A 596 45.64 -22.53 1.28
CA ASN A 596 46.43 -23.67 1.75
C ASN A 596 45.50 -24.82 2.13
N LEU A 597 45.50 -25.88 1.32
CA LEU A 597 44.59 -27.01 1.48
C LEU A 597 45.34 -28.32 1.57
N ARG A 598 44.85 -29.26 2.38
CA ARG A 598 45.30 -30.65 2.41
C ARG A 598 44.14 -31.54 1.96
N LEU A 599 44.36 -32.36 0.94
CA LEU A 599 43.39 -33.32 0.44
C LEU A 599 43.94 -34.74 0.50
N SER A 600 43.19 -35.63 1.14
CA SER A 600 43.42 -37.07 1.04
C SER A 600 42.60 -37.69 -0.09
N ALA A 601 43.02 -38.86 -0.58
CA ALA A 601 42.23 -39.65 -1.51
C ALA A 601 40.83 -40.01 -0.95
N ALA A 602 40.67 -40.09 0.37
CA ALA A 602 39.35 -40.26 0.99
C ALA A 602 38.49 -39.00 0.85
N ASN A 603 39.06 -37.81 1.08
CA ASN A 603 38.34 -36.54 0.88
C ASN A 603 37.88 -36.41 -0.58
N VAL A 604 38.75 -36.72 -1.54
CA VAL A 604 38.38 -36.66 -2.97
C VAL A 604 37.25 -37.64 -3.31
N LYS A 605 37.19 -38.82 -2.67
CA LYS A 605 36.06 -39.76 -2.83
C LYS A 605 34.77 -39.23 -2.23
N ASP A 606 34.83 -38.56 -1.09
CA ASP A 606 33.64 -37.96 -0.47
C ASP A 606 33.11 -36.81 -1.32
N ILE A 607 34.00 -35.91 -1.77
CA ILE A 607 33.67 -34.77 -2.63
C ILE A 607 33.05 -35.22 -3.96
N LEU A 608 33.65 -36.21 -4.63
CA LEU A 608 33.12 -36.79 -5.87
C LEU A 608 31.95 -37.76 -5.65
N ARG A 609 31.52 -38.01 -4.40
CA ARG A 609 30.44 -38.97 -4.14
C ARG A 609 29.18 -38.52 -4.87
N ASP A 610 28.54 -39.47 -5.53
CA ASP A 610 27.30 -39.34 -6.30
C ASP A 610 27.38 -38.55 -7.64
N THR A 611 28.50 -37.88 -7.94
CA THR A 611 28.77 -37.20 -9.24
C THR A 611 28.80 -38.11 -10.47
N GLY A 612 29.08 -39.40 -10.28
CA GLY A 612 29.42 -40.35 -11.36
C GLY A 612 30.79 -40.11 -12.00
N LYS A 613 31.59 -39.15 -11.51
CA LYS A 613 32.95 -38.87 -11.97
C LYS A 613 33.97 -39.63 -11.13
N THR A 614 35.19 -39.72 -11.66
CA THR A 614 36.35 -40.33 -10.99
C THR A 614 37.55 -39.40 -10.92
N VAL A 615 37.37 -38.15 -11.38
CA VAL A 615 38.44 -37.15 -11.47
C VAL A 615 37.90 -35.87 -10.84
N LEU A 616 38.62 -35.37 -9.83
CA LEU A 616 38.37 -34.04 -9.24
C LEU A 616 39.33 -33.03 -9.87
N LYS A 617 38.81 -31.90 -10.33
CA LYS A 617 39.61 -30.83 -10.91
C LYS A 617 39.94 -29.77 -9.85
N ILE A 618 41.20 -29.34 -9.78
CA ILE A 618 41.66 -28.30 -8.87
C ILE A 618 42.19 -27.13 -9.68
N ASP A 619 41.54 -25.98 -9.52
CA ASP A 619 41.97 -24.69 -10.03
C ASP A 619 42.66 -23.88 -8.91
N GLY A 620 43.55 -22.96 -9.31
CA GLY A 620 44.38 -22.14 -8.43
C GLY A 620 45.58 -21.57 -9.20
N ASP A 621 46.35 -20.70 -8.54
CA ASP A 621 47.53 -20.05 -9.10
C ASP A 621 48.84 -20.40 -8.35
N SER A 622 49.93 -19.72 -8.70
CA SER A 622 51.25 -19.94 -8.11
C SER A 622 51.41 -19.53 -6.64
N SER A 623 50.42 -18.85 -6.08
CA SER A 623 50.34 -18.47 -4.68
C SER A 623 49.69 -19.54 -3.81
N ASP A 624 48.98 -20.50 -4.42
CA ASP A 624 48.28 -21.58 -3.73
C ASP A 624 49.17 -22.76 -3.42
N ARG A 625 48.84 -23.43 -2.31
CA ARG A 625 49.51 -24.65 -1.88
C ARG A 625 48.54 -25.79 -1.59
N LEU A 626 48.78 -26.93 -2.22
CA LEU A 626 47.99 -28.14 -2.06
C LEU A 626 48.85 -29.30 -1.57
N GLU A 627 48.56 -29.82 -0.38
CA GLU A 627 49.19 -31.05 0.12
C GLU A 627 48.32 -32.27 -0.18
N LEU A 628 48.88 -33.28 -0.83
CA LEU A 628 48.19 -34.52 -1.18
C LEU A 628 48.55 -35.67 -0.25
N ASP A 629 47.55 -36.48 0.10
CA ASP A 629 47.72 -37.72 0.86
C ASP A 629 47.02 -38.89 0.17
N GLY A 630 47.71 -40.02 -0.03
CA GLY A 630 47.15 -41.20 -0.69
C GLY A 630 47.17 -41.20 -2.23
N PHE A 631 48.02 -40.36 -2.86
CA PHE A 631 48.24 -40.30 -4.30
C PHE A 631 49.67 -40.75 -4.68
N ASP A 632 49.83 -41.32 -5.88
CA ASP A 632 51.15 -41.73 -6.41
C ASP A 632 51.80 -40.59 -7.19
N GLU A 633 52.83 -39.96 -6.63
CA GLU A 633 53.60 -38.89 -7.30
C GLU A 633 54.22 -39.35 -8.64
N HIS A 634 54.51 -40.65 -8.82
CA HIS A 634 55.09 -41.18 -10.06
C HIS A 634 54.05 -41.36 -11.17
N SER A 635 52.76 -41.21 -10.84
CA SER A 635 51.66 -41.30 -11.81
C SER A 635 51.39 -39.98 -12.54
N ALA A 636 52.16 -38.92 -12.24
CA ALA A 636 51.99 -37.58 -12.79
C ALA A 636 51.98 -37.57 -14.33
N VAL A 637 50.87 -37.11 -14.91
CA VAL A 637 50.74 -36.88 -16.36
C VAL A 637 50.23 -35.46 -16.61
N SER A 638 51.06 -34.61 -17.20
CA SER A 638 50.71 -33.24 -17.54
C SER A 638 50.10 -33.12 -18.95
N ALA A 639 48.93 -32.51 -19.05
CA ALA A 639 48.25 -32.22 -20.31
C ALA A 639 47.30 -31.01 -20.16
N GLY A 640 47.31 -30.10 -21.14
CA GLY A 640 46.31 -29.01 -21.19
C GLY A 640 46.40 -27.98 -20.06
N GLY A 641 47.56 -27.82 -19.41
CA GLY A 641 47.76 -26.90 -18.29
C GLY A 641 47.40 -27.48 -16.92
N TYR A 642 47.16 -28.80 -16.84
CA TYR A 642 46.93 -29.54 -15.60
C TYR A 642 47.85 -30.76 -15.53
N THR A 643 48.20 -31.14 -14.31
CA THR A 643 48.91 -32.38 -14.00
C THR A 643 48.00 -33.33 -13.23
N LYS A 644 47.80 -34.53 -13.78
CA LYS A 644 46.96 -35.58 -13.24
C LYS A 644 47.74 -36.51 -12.32
N TYR A 645 47.22 -36.79 -11.13
CA TYR A 645 47.75 -37.79 -10.19
C TYR A 645 46.69 -38.86 -9.90
N ALA A 646 47.08 -40.13 -10.00
CA ALA A 646 46.23 -41.26 -9.62
C ALA A 646 46.35 -41.55 -8.12
N SER A 647 45.23 -41.93 -7.51
CA SER A 647 45.23 -42.49 -6.15
C SER A 647 46.01 -43.80 -6.09
N LEU A 648 46.57 -44.13 -4.92
CA LEU A 648 47.34 -45.36 -4.71
C LEU A 648 46.55 -46.65 -4.98
N ASP A 649 45.22 -46.61 -4.84
CA ASP A 649 44.32 -47.73 -5.14
C ASP A 649 43.78 -47.71 -6.58
N GLY A 650 44.10 -46.67 -7.35
CA GLY A 650 43.71 -46.50 -8.75
C GLY A 650 42.21 -46.24 -8.98
N THR A 651 41.44 -45.93 -7.94
CA THR A 651 39.97 -45.77 -8.06
C THR A 651 39.53 -44.37 -8.48
N ILE A 652 40.32 -43.36 -8.12
CA ILE A 652 40.08 -41.96 -8.45
C ILE A 652 41.38 -41.28 -8.92
N SER A 653 41.27 -40.08 -9.49
CA SER A 653 42.37 -39.19 -9.82
C SER A 653 42.07 -37.74 -9.44
N ILE A 654 43.11 -36.92 -9.37
CA ILE A 654 43.01 -35.47 -9.19
C ILE A 654 43.77 -34.79 -10.33
N GLU A 655 43.18 -33.75 -10.94
CA GLU A 655 43.80 -32.95 -11.99
C GLU A 655 44.05 -31.53 -11.47
N ILE A 656 45.32 -31.17 -11.28
CA ILE A 656 45.72 -29.94 -10.59
C ILE A 656 46.33 -28.98 -11.59
N LYS A 657 45.91 -27.70 -11.56
CA LYS A 657 46.47 -26.66 -12.41
C LYS A 657 47.99 -26.60 -12.24
N ASP A 658 48.74 -26.55 -13.36
CA ASP A 658 50.21 -26.64 -13.36
C ASP A 658 50.91 -25.52 -12.55
N GLU A 659 50.19 -24.43 -12.26
CA GLU A 659 50.69 -23.28 -11.51
C GLU A 659 50.68 -23.51 -10.00
N VAL A 660 49.80 -24.37 -9.48
CA VAL A 660 49.63 -24.64 -8.04
C VAL A 660 50.86 -25.35 -7.45
N VAL A 661 51.27 -24.93 -6.25
CA VAL A 661 52.42 -25.51 -5.54
C VAL A 661 52.01 -26.77 -4.76
N LEU A 662 52.69 -27.89 -5.00
CA LEU A 662 52.50 -29.16 -4.27
C LEU A 662 53.44 -29.30 -3.06
#